data_AF-A0A3N1Q7V8-F1
#
_entry.id   AF-A0A3N1Q7V8-F1
#
_cell.length_a   1.000
_cell.length_b   1.000
_cell.length_c   1.000
_cell.angle_alpha   90.00
_cell.angle_beta   90.00
_cell.angle_gamma   90.00
#
_symmetry.space_group_name_H-M   'P 1'
#
loop_
_entity.id
_entity.type
_entity.pdbx_description
1 polymer ?
#
loop_
_entity_poly.entity_id
_entity_poly.type
_entity_poly.pdbx_seq_one_letter_code
_entity_poly.pdbx_strand_id
1 'polypeptide(L)'
;MTGTDAPAWPQCGHLDAGERCRGRRVGPHTACLAHLDGAERAAHLASLTPGADLDHRGTPFTQSLLDELLAPLREPGSGRARVGEASFDEVRFTGDAELEEIDFGGFCSFSSAVFGGGLYVREVRTGGDFRLAAARVAGDVWLDDTDVDGDAWFYEARIEGALRFCVREVGHSAMFEGMTCGDAYFSGVRMCGVASFDGAVIDGEASFDGAVFEEGAGFEKVRIAGRACFDGTHFHRNGARFDGADIDGDMLFAEAHFAAGATFDGATIGGDLSFSGARLEADVGFRRAVFRRTARIGPLVCPGTVDFSHAVFGTAVTLEAAAREVRCRQTRWASTAALRMRYAEVDLSDAVVEFPVTVAGRPRPFVSPEGEAIAEPGLTDERVRVTSVKGVDAAHLVLADVDLTGCLFVEAVHLDQLRLEGRCLLAPPPAGPRWMRRRTLAEEQHWRATRYGGGWTPAPPGVQPHGPGVLAPVYRQLRKALEDGRNEPGAADFYYGEMEMRRHDDAASRGERTLLRLYWALSGYGLRAVRALAWLVLAMTATVLVMMLWGLPQADPDPVSAGTTDGRRITLTTRKPEPVNPKGPYTKRLSTARFEKSVRVVANSVIFRASGQDLTTIGTYVEMTARLVEPALLGLAVLAVRNRVKR
;
A
#
# COMPACT_ATOMS: atom_id res chain seq x y z
N MET A 1 -25.23 33.97 -20.03
CA MET A 1 -26.17 35.04 -19.61
C MET A 1 -25.86 36.29 -20.39
N THR A 2 -26.89 36.96 -20.90
CA THR A 2 -26.84 38.15 -21.75
C THR A 2 -26.44 39.40 -20.95
N GLY A 3 -25.16 39.75 -20.98
CA GLY A 3 -24.65 41.04 -20.49
C GLY A 3 -24.41 41.98 -21.66
N THR A 4 -25.36 42.86 -21.92
CA THR A 4 -25.19 44.06 -22.75
C THR A 4 -24.52 45.15 -21.93
N ASP A 5 -23.23 44.99 -21.62
CA ASP A 5 -22.39 46.14 -21.26
C ASP A 5 -21.82 46.73 -22.54
N ALA A 6 -21.95 48.04 -22.71
CA ALA A 6 -21.33 48.75 -23.82
C ALA A 6 -19.80 48.60 -23.67
N PRO A 7 -19.06 48.21 -24.74
CA PRO A 7 -17.61 48.08 -24.70
C PRO A 7 -16.94 49.37 -24.19
N ALA A 8 -15.86 49.22 -23.42
CA ALA A 8 -15.15 50.33 -22.78
C ALA A 8 -14.38 51.25 -23.75
N TRP A 9 -14.46 51.01 -25.07
CA TRP A 9 -13.73 51.76 -26.10
C TRP A 9 -14.65 52.43 -27.12
N PRO A 10 -14.16 53.47 -27.83
CA PRO A 10 -14.96 54.13 -28.86
C PRO A 10 -15.22 53.20 -30.06
N GLN A 11 -16.50 52.91 -30.31
CA GLN A 11 -16.94 51.96 -31.34
C GLN A 11 -17.05 52.56 -32.74
N CYS A 12 -17.07 51.67 -33.74
CA CYS A 12 -17.30 51.95 -35.15
C CYS A 12 -18.71 52.52 -35.39
N GLY A 13 -18.80 53.52 -36.28
CA GLY A 13 -20.07 54.09 -36.72
C GLY A 13 -20.85 53.24 -37.73
N HIS A 14 -20.25 52.16 -38.25
CA HIS A 14 -20.88 51.29 -39.26
C HIS A 14 -21.97 50.40 -38.65
N LEU A 15 -23.02 50.14 -39.43
CA LEU A 15 -24.12 49.24 -39.07
C LEU A 15 -24.04 47.99 -39.95
N ASP A 16 -23.76 46.85 -39.34
CA ASP A 16 -23.76 45.53 -39.98
C ASP A 16 -25.12 44.89 -39.77
N ALA A 17 -25.90 44.70 -40.84
CA ALA A 17 -27.23 44.07 -40.79
C ALA A 17 -28.20 44.67 -39.74
N GLY A 18 -28.04 45.96 -39.43
CA GLY A 18 -28.87 46.68 -38.44
C GLY A 18 -28.31 46.69 -37.02
N GLU A 19 -27.21 45.97 -36.74
CA GLU A 19 -26.47 46.05 -35.48
C GLU A 19 -25.22 46.93 -35.64
N ARG A 20 -24.85 47.68 -34.59
CA ARG A 20 -23.63 48.50 -34.62
C ARG A 20 -22.39 47.62 -34.51
N CYS A 21 -21.45 47.80 -35.44
CA CYS A 21 -20.15 47.15 -35.38
C CYS A 21 -19.43 47.51 -34.07
N ARG A 22 -18.96 46.50 -33.33
CA ARG A 22 -18.27 46.68 -32.02
C ARG A 22 -16.80 47.06 -32.15
N GLY A 23 -16.27 47.07 -33.37
CA GLY A 23 -14.87 47.38 -33.66
C GLY A 23 -14.47 48.75 -33.16
N ARG A 24 -13.29 48.85 -32.57
CA ARG A 24 -12.74 50.11 -32.13
C ARG A 24 -12.48 51.01 -33.33
N ARG A 25 -12.94 52.26 -33.25
CA ARG A 25 -12.68 53.24 -34.29
C ARG A 25 -11.19 53.58 -34.36
N VAL A 26 -10.69 53.78 -35.58
CA VAL A 26 -9.31 54.20 -35.83
C VAL A 26 -9.29 55.72 -35.89
N GLY A 27 -8.70 56.39 -34.88
CA GLY A 27 -8.64 57.86 -34.87
C GLY A 27 -7.74 58.38 -36.00
N PRO A 28 -8.15 59.43 -36.75
CA PRO A 28 -9.28 60.35 -36.52
C PRO A 28 -10.63 59.95 -37.15
N HIS A 29 -10.74 58.76 -37.75
CA HIS A 29 -11.92 58.32 -38.49
C HIS A 29 -13.08 57.85 -37.58
N THR A 30 -14.27 57.71 -38.18
CA THR A 30 -15.49 57.25 -37.50
C THR A 30 -15.71 55.75 -37.56
N ALA A 31 -14.92 55.04 -38.38
CA ALA A 31 -15.02 53.60 -38.59
C ALA A 31 -13.83 52.82 -37.99
N CYS A 32 -14.00 51.50 -37.80
CA CYS A 32 -12.91 50.59 -37.46
C CYS A 32 -12.11 50.24 -38.72
N LEU A 33 -10.95 49.59 -38.55
CA LEU A 33 -10.03 49.25 -39.65
C LEU A 33 -10.72 48.55 -40.83
N ALA A 34 -11.63 47.62 -40.53
CA ALA A 34 -12.39 46.87 -41.55
C ALA A 34 -13.36 47.74 -42.38
N HIS A 35 -13.91 48.81 -41.78
CA HIS A 35 -14.93 49.66 -42.39
C HIS A 35 -14.40 51.02 -42.84
N LEU A 36 -13.10 51.28 -42.71
CA LEU A 36 -12.45 52.41 -43.38
C LEU A 36 -12.55 52.24 -44.90
N ASP A 37 -12.77 53.34 -45.61
CA ASP A 37 -12.62 53.34 -47.05
C ASP A 37 -11.15 53.16 -47.47
N GLY A 38 -10.90 52.91 -48.75
CA GLY A 38 -9.55 52.59 -49.23
C GLY A 38 -8.53 53.72 -49.03
N ALA A 39 -8.95 54.98 -49.09
CA ALA A 39 -8.05 56.12 -48.90
C ALA A 39 -7.74 56.34 -47.41
N GLU A 40 -8.76 56.26 -46.55
CA GLU A 40 -8.62 56.34 -45.10
C GLU A 40 -7.77 55.19 -44.55
N ARG A 41 -7.98 53.96 -45.04
CA ARG A 41 -7.20 52.79 -44.63
C ARG A 41 -5.73 52.95 -45.03
N ALA A 42 -5.45 53.33 -46.28
CA ALA A 42 -4.08 53.54 -46.74
C ALA A 42 -3.36 54.63 -45.93
N ALA A 43 -4.06 55.73 -45.59
CA ALA A 43 -3.51 56.79 -44.75
C ALA A 43 -3.19 56.30 -43.33
N HIS A 44 -4.06 55.48 -42.73
CA HIS A 44 -3.80 54.89 -41.43
C HIS A 44 -2.61 53.92 -41.46
N LEU A 45 -2.56 53.00 -42.42
CA LEU A 45 -1.46 52.04 -42.56
C LEU A 45 -0.11 52.73 -42.79
N ALA A 46 -0.08 53.81 -43.57
CA ALA A 46 1.12 54.61 -43.80
C ALA A 46 1.61 55.38 -42.56
N SER A 47 0.75 55.55 -41.54
CA SER A 47 1.12 56.19 -40.27
C SER A 47 1.83 55.25 -39.30
N LEU A 48 1.73 53.93 -39.54
CA LEU A 48 2.34 52.91 -38.70
C LEU A 48 3.83 52.78 -39.02
N THR A 49 4.64 52.65 -37.98
CA THR A 49 6.08 52.37 -38.07
C THR A 49 6.44 51.16 -37.22
N PRO A 50 7.49 50.38 -37.57
CA PRO A 50 7.92 49.24 -36.78
C PRO A 50 8.07 49.57 -35.27
N GLY A 51 7.38 48.82 -34.43
CA GLY A 51 7.27 49.01 -32.99
C GLY A 51 6.07 49.85 -32.52
N ALA A 52 5.16 50.24 -33.42
CA ALA A 52 3.91 50.90 -33.04
C ALA A 52 2.95 49.95 -32.32
N ASP A 53 2.17 50.49 -31.38
CA ASP A 53 1.11 49.77 -30.68
C ASP A 53 -0.13 49.61 -31.58
N LEU A 54 -0.76 48.45 -31.50
CA LEU A 54 -1.97 48.10 -32.24
C LEU A 54 -3.14 47.91 -31.29
N ASP A 55 -4.20 48.71 -31.45
CA ASP A 55 -5.44 48.57 -30.69
C ASP A 55 -6.62 48.48 -31.66
N HIS A 56 -7.03 47.24 -31.96
CA HIS A 56 -8.11 46.93 -32.90
C HIS A 56 -9.20 46.06 -32.27
N ARG A 57 -9.43 46.20 -30.96
CA ARG A 57 -10.46 45.48 -30.21
C ARG A 57 -11.83 45.52 -30.89
N GLY A 58 -12.55 44.40 -30.84
CA GLY A 58 -13.90 44.25 -31.41
C GLY A 58 -13.97 44.26 -32.94
N THR A 59 -12.84 44.44 -33.64
CA THR A 59 -12.84 44.66 -35.09
C THR A 59 -13.01 43.33 -35.83
N PRO A 60 -13.87 43.27 -36.88
CA PRO A 60 -13.90 42.13 -37.79
C PRO A 60 -12.60 42.06 -38.59
N PHE A 61 -11.98 40.89 -38.67
CA PHE A 61 -10.76 40.67 -39.44
C PHE A 61 -10.92 39.53 -40.45
N THR A 62 -10.18 39.67 -41.56
CA THR A 62 -9.80 38.60 -42.47
C THR A 62 -8.28 38.45 -42.39
N GLN A 63 -7.73 37.31 -42.84
CA GLN A 63 -6.27 37.17 -42.94
C GLN A 63 -5.65 38.28 -43.80
N SER A 64 -6.27 38.61 -44.94
CA SER A 64 -5.78 39.68 -45.82
C SER A 64 -5.71 41.05 -45.13
N LEU A 65 -6.66 41.38 -44.26
CA LEU A 65 -6.66 42.64 -43.52
C LEU A 65 -5.58 42.65 -42.43
N LEU A 66 -5.31 41.51 -41.81
CA LEU A 66 -4.21 41.35 -40.86
C LEU A 66 -2.85 41.51 -41.57
N ASP A 67 -2.67 40.91 -42.75
CA ASP A 67 -1.47 41.05 -43.55
C ASP A 67 -1.25 42.51 -43.99
N GLU A 68 -2.32 43.20 -44.42
CA GLU A 68 -2.30 44.65 -44.72
C GLU A 68 -1.86 45.48 -43.51
N LEU A 69 -2.35 45.13 -42.31
CA LEU A 69 -2.01 45.81 -41.05
C LEU A 69 -0.54 45.61 -40.65
N LEU A 70 0.00 44.41 -40.84
CA LEU A 70 1.36 44.04 -40.45
C LEU A 70 2.41 44.46 -41.47
N ALA A 71 2.06 44.58 -42.76
CA ALA A 71 2.98 44.98 -43.83
C ALA A 71 3.83 46.24 -43.53
N PRO A 72 3.28 47.39 -43.06
CA PRO A 72 4.08 48.57 -42.73
C PRO A 72 5.01 48.40 -41.52
N LEU A 73 4.79 47.36 -40.71
CA LEU A 73 5.57 47.07 -39.50
C LEU A 73 6.75 46.12 -39.76
N ARG A 74 6.89 45.60 -40.99
CA ARG A 74 7.98 44.70 -41.37
C ARG A 74 9.28 45.47 -41.56
N GLU A 75 10.34 45.00 -40.90
CA GLU A 75 11.66 45.63 -41.01
C GLU A 75 12.37 45.22 -42.33
N PRO A 76 12.97 46.16 -43.09
CA PRO A 76 13.56 45.90 -44.41
C PRO A 76 14.76 44.94 -44.47
N GLY A 77 15.18 44.35 -43.35
CA GLY A 77 16.35 43.46 -43.28
C GLY A 77 16.05 42.10 -42.65
N SER A 78 15.31 42.06 -41.54
CA SER A 78 14.95 40.82 -40.86
C SER A 78 13.74 40.13 -41.50
N GLY A 79 12.88 40.88 -42.22
CA GLY A 79 11.59 40.39 -42.70
C GLY A 79 10.51 40.27 -41.61
N ARG A 80 10.91 40.32 -40.34
CA ARG A 80 10.02 40.21 -39.18
C ARG A 80 9.21 41.49 -38.97
N ALA A 81 7.95 41.32 -38.58
CA ALA A 81 7.10 42.44 -38.19
C ALA A 81 7.40 42.83 -36.74
N ARG A 82 7.75 44.09 -36.49
CA ARG A 82 7.96 44.59 -35.12
C ARG A 82 6.71 45.35 -34.68
N VAL A 83 6.06 44.86 -33.64
CA VAL A 83 4.84 45.44 -33.06
C VAL A 83 5.14 45.86 -31.63
N GLY A 84 4.53 46.94 -31.14
CA GLY A 84 4.58 47.31 -29.73
C GLY A 84 3.69 46.41 -28.89
N GLU A 85 2.74 47.00 -28.18
CA GLU A 85 1.61 46.28 -27.56
C GLU A 85 0.52 46.00 -28.60
N ALA A 86 -0.10 44.82 -28.55
CA ALA A 86 -1.17 44.44 -29.47
C ALA A 86 -2.42 43.99 -28.71
N SER A 87 -3.50 44.76 -28.87
CA SER A 87 -4.83 44.47 -28.31
C SER A 87 -5.82 44.18 -29.43
N PHE A 88 -6.13 42.89 -29.55
CA PHE A 88 -7.12 42.29 -30.43
C PHE A 88 -8.25 41.63 -29.60
N ASP A 89 -8.55 42.15 -28.42
CA ASP A 89 -9.65 41.63 -27.59
C ASP A 89 -11.00 41.76 -28.31
N GLU A 90 -11.86 40.76 -28.18
CA GLU A 90 -13.18 40.68 -28.85
C GLU A 90 -13.16 40.77 -30.38
N VAL A 91 -12.00 40.62 -31.04
CA VAL A 91 -11.95 40.58 -32.52
C VAL A 91 -12.71 39.36 -33.06
N ARG A 92 -13.15 39.47 -34.32
CA ARG A 92 -13.84 38.39 -35.02
C ARG A 92 -13.13 38.07 -36.32
N PHE A 93 -12.41 36.96 -36.36
CA PHE A 93 -11.76 36.48 -37.59
C PHE A 93 -12.73 35.63 -38.41
N THR A 94 -12.89 36.02 -39.67
CA THR A 94 -13.61 35.22 -40.67
C THR A 94 -12.62 34.27 -41.34
N GLY A 95 -12.63 33.01 -40.89
CA GLY A 95 -11.66 31.99 -41.31
C GLY A 95 -10.46 31.91 -40.38
N ASP A 96 -9.34 31.42 -40.93
CA ASP A 96 -8.08 31.22 -40.20
C ASP A 96 -7.36 32.54 -39.94
N ALA A 97 -6.58 32.57 -38.86
CA ALA A 97 -5.67 33.67 -38.52
C ALA A 97 -4.24 33.14 -38.40
N GLU A 98 -3.36 33.63 -39.26
CA GLU A 98 -1.95 33.26 -39.32
C GLU A 98 -1.09 34.44 -38.85
N LEU A 99 -0.29 34.20 -37.81
CA LEU A 99 0.69 35.13 -37.26
C LEU A 99 2.08 34.50 -37.39
N GLU A 100 2.85 34.98 -38.35
CA GLU A 100 4.18 34.45 -38.64
C GLU A 100 5.25 35.53 -38.57
N GLU A 101 6.36 35.18 -37.91
CA GLU A 101 7.58 36.00 -37.86
C GLU A 101 7.33 37.42 -37.28
N ILE A 102 6.62 37.48 -36.15
CA ILE A 102 6.26 38.73 -35.48
C ILE A 102 6.96 38.85 -34.13
N ASP A 103 7.55 40.01 -33.86
CA ASP A 103 8.11 40.38 -32.56
C ASP A 103 7.23 41.44 -31.91
N PHE A 104 6.46 41.05 -30.90
CA PHE A 104 5.72 41.95 -30.04
C PHE A 104 6.62 42.45 -28.91
N GLY A 105 6.84 43.76 -28.83
CA GLY A 105 7.64 44.38 -27.77
C GLY A 105 6.96 44.38 -26.40
N GLY A 106 5.63 44.20 -26.37
CA GLY A 106 4.83 44.08 -25.15
C GLY A 106 3.91 42.85 -25.19
N PHE A 107 2.70 42.99 -24.65
CA PHE A 107 1.71 41.92 -24.65
C PHE A 107 1.00 41.80 -26.01
N CYS A 108 0.51 40.60 -26.30
CA CYS A 108 -0.40 40.31 -27.41
C CYS A 108 -1.67 39.65 -26.85
N SER A 109 -2.81 40.31 -27.00
CA SER A 109 -4.07 39.88 -26.39
C SER A 109 -5.17 39.68 -27.42
N PHE A 110 -5.78 38.50 -27.39
CA PHE A 110 -6.95 38.05 -28.13
C PHE A 110 -8.06 37.62 -27.16
N SER A 111 -8.18 38.32 -26.02
CA SER A 111 -9.13 37.92 -24.98
C SER A 111 -10.55 38.05 -25.50
N SER A 112 -11.39 37.03 -25.30
CA SER A 112 -12.75 36.94 -25.83
C SER A 112 -12.87 37.08 -27.36
N ALA A 113 -11.77 36.87 -28.10
CA ALA A 113 -11.79 36.83 -29.56
C ALA A 113 -12.56 35.62 -30.08
N VAL A 114 -13.09 35.73 -31.31
CA VAL A 114 -13.78 34.64 -31.99
C VAL A 114 -13.11 34.39 -33.34
N PHE A 115 -12.62 33.18 -33.55
CA PHE A 115 -12.01 32.73 -34.79
C PHE A 115 -12.95 31.72 -35.46
N GLY A 116 -13.39 32.04 -36.68
CA GLY A 116 -14.23 31.15 -37.48
C GLY A 116 -13.49 29.95 -38.09
N GLY A 117 -12.15 29.99 -38.07
CA GLY A 117 -11.26 28.89 -38.41
C GLY A 117 -10.24 28.64 -37.29
N GLY A 118 -9.01 28.26 -37.66
CA GLY A 118 -7.88 28.04 -36.76
C GLY A 118 -7.06 29.30 -36.46
N LEU A 119 -6.19 29.21 -35.46
CA LEU A 119 -5.21 30.23 -35.10
C LEU A 119 -3.81 29.58 -35.15
N TYR A 120 -2.99 30.04 -36.08
CA TYR A 120 -1.66 29.52 -36.33
C TYR A 120 -0.62 30.59 -36.01
N VAL A 121 0.15 30.36 -34.96
CA VAL A 121 1.18 31.28 -34.46
C VAL A 121 2.53 30.57 -34.60
N ARG A 122 3.39 31.09 -35.47
CA ARG A 122 4.67 30.45 -35.81
C ARG A 122 5.82 31.45 -35.74
N GLU A 123 6.89 31.06 -35.05
CA GLU A 123 8.09 31.90 -34.89
C GLU A 123 7.76 33.31 -34.35
N VAL A 124 6.81 33.41 -33.42
CA VAL A 124 6.43 34.67 -32.78
C VAL A 124 7.19 34.86 -31.46
N ARG A 125 7.47 36.11 -31.08
CA ARG A 125 8.02 36.45 -29.77
C ARG A 125 7.17 37.51 -29.12
N THR A 126 6.82 37.32 -27.84
CA THR A 126 6.15 38.35 -27.04
C THR A 126 7.02 38.76 -25.87
N GLY A 127 7.37 40.05 -25.81
CA GLY A 127 8.09 40.65 -24.68
C GLY A 127 7.25 40.77 -23.41
N GLY A 128 5.93 40.55 -23.51
CA GLY A 128 5.01 40.43 -22.39
C GLY A 128 4.08 39.22 -22.56
N ASP A 129 2.85 39.36 -22.07
CA ASP A 129 1.88 38.27 -22.01
C ASP A 129 1.32 37.91 -23.39
N PHE A 130 1.00 36.62 -23.57
CA PHE A 130 0.19 36.14 -24.67
C PHE A 130 -1.17 35.68 -24.13
N ARG A 131 -2.26 36.33 -24.55
CA ARG A 131 -3.60 36.11 -23.96
C ARG A 131 -4.62 35.63 -24.99
N LEU A 132 -5.25 34.50 -24.71
CA LEU A 132 -6.41 33.91 -25.39
C LEU A 132 -7.56 33.62 -24.40
N ALA A 133 -7.59 34.32 -23.26
CA ALA A 133 -8.60 34.13 -22.22
C ALA A 133 -10.03 34.28 -22.78
N ALA A 134 -10.89 33.29 -22.53
CA ALA A 134 -12.26 33.20 -23.01
C ALA A 134 -12.43 33.29 -24.55
N ALA A 135 -11.34 33.13 -25.31
CA ALA A 135 -11.41 33.10 -26.77
C ALA A 135 -12.14 31.84 -27.26
N ARG A 136 -12.75 31.93 -28.44
CA ARG A 136 -13.41 30.81 -29.12
C ARG A 136 -12.77 30.59 -30.47
N VAL A 137 -12.27 29.38 -30.70
CA VAL A 137 -11.62 28.99 -31.94
C VAL A 137 -12.35 27.77 -32.49
N ALA A 138 -12.90 27.88 -33.70
CA ALA A 138 -13.63 26.79 -34.34
C ALA A 138 -12.69 25.72 -34.94
N GLY A 139 -11.45 26.08 -35.23
CA GLY A 139 -10.41 25.16 -35.71
C GLY A 139 -9.36 24.83 -34.65
N ASP A 140 -8.18 24.49 -35.14
CA ASP A 140 -7.01 24.20 -34.31
C ASP A 140 -6.32 25.49 -33.84
N VAL A 141 -5.59 25.39 -32.73
CA VAL A 141 -4.70 26.44 -32.24
C VAL A 141 -3.29 25.91 -32.16
N TRP A 142 -2.40 26.39 -33.02
CA TRP A 142 -0.99 25.98 -33.02
C TRP A 142 -0.10 27.15 -32.64
N LEU A 143 0.73 26.95 -31.61
CA LEU A 143 1.78 27.85 -31.19
C LEU A 143 3.09 27.09 -31.30
N ASP A 144 3.76 27.23 -32.44
CA ASP A 144 5.01 26.56 -32.76
C ASP A 144 6.16 27.57 -32.75
N ASP A 145 7.32 27.14 -32.21
CA ASP A 145 8.57 27.92 -32.18
C ASP A 145 8.43 29.33 -31.56
N THR A 146 7.41 29.51 -30.73
CA THR A 146 7.04 30.78 -30.11
C THR A 146 7.71 30.95 -28.74
N ASP A 147 8.11 32.18 -28.40
CA ASP A 147 8.57 32.57 -27.05
C ASP A 147 7.57 33.53 -26.42
N VAL A 148 7.23 33.27 -25.16
CA VAL A 148 6.41 34.17 -24.33
C VAL A 148 7.22 34.60 -23.12
N ASP A 149 7.75 35.83 -23.11
CA ASP A 149 8.54 36.32 -21.97
C ASP A 149 7.67 36.55 -20.72
N GLY A 150 6.40 36.90 -20.92
CA GLY A 150 5.40 37.12 -19.85
C GLY A 150 4.62 35.85 -19.46
N ASP A 151 3.35 36.05 -19.15
CA ASP A 151 2.42 34.95 -18.85
C ASP A 151 1.66 34.49 -20.11
N ALA A 152 1.26 33.21 -20.15
CA ALA A 152 0.37 32.65 -21.18
C ALA A 152 -1.04 32.41 -20.61
N TRP A 153 -2.05 33.15 -21.08
CA TRP A 153 -3.40 33.15 -20.49
C TRP A 153 -4.42 32.50 -21.42
N PHE A 154 -4.90 31.32 -21.07
CA PHE A 154 -5.90 30.51 -21.79
C PHE A 154 -7.14 30.19 -20.93
N TYR A 155 -7.35 30.92 -19.83
CA TYR A 155 -8.50 30.77 -18.93
C TYR A 155 -9.81 30.72 -19.71
N GLU A 156 -10.61 29.66 -19.51
CA GLU A 156 -11.91 29.43 -20.16
C GLU A 156 -11.89 29.52 -21.71
N ALA A 157 -10.72 29.39 -22.34
CA ALA A 157 -10.62 29.34 -23.79
C ALA A 157 -11.33 28.09 -24.32
N ARG A 158 -12.02 28.22 -25.45
CA ARG A 158 -12.73 27.12 -26.09
C ARG A 158 -12.19 26.91 -27.49
N ILE A 159 -11.55 25.78 -27.69
CA ILE A 159 -10.94 25.38 -28.95
C ILE A 159 -11.71 24.14 -29.40
N GLU A 160 -12.37 24.17 -30.54
CA GLU A 160 -13.11 23.00 -31.04
C GLU A 160 -12.14 21.93 -31.59
N GLY A 161 -11.00 22.37 -32.14
CA GLY A 161 -9.93 21.50 -32.62
C GLY A 161 -8.86 21.18 -31.56
N ALA A 162 -7.66 20.84 -32.04
CA ALA A 162 -6.50 20.55 -31.21
C ALA A 162 -5.78 21.84 -30.76
N LEU A 163 -5.30 21.84 -29.52
CA LEU A 163 -4.33 22.81 -29.03
C LEU A 163 -2.93 22.19 -29.11
N ARG A 164 -2.06 22.77 -29.94
CA ARG A 164 -0.64 22.47 -29.99
C ARG A 164 0.14 23.64 -29.44
N PHE A 165 0.55 23.55 -28.18
CA PHE A 165 1.31 24.56 -27.45
C PHE A 165 2.78 24.14 -27.36
N CYS A 166 3.45 24.09 -28.52
CA CYS A 166 4.87 23.76 -28.66
C CYS A 166 5.73 25.03 -28.62
N VAL A 167 5.46 25.89 -27.63
CA VAL A 167 6.28 27.08 -27.36
C VAL A 167 7.59 26.65 -26.72
N ARG A 168 8.67 27.40 -26.97
CA ARG A 168 9.98 27.06 -26.40
C ARG A 168 10.04 27.39 -24.91
N GLU A 169 9.49 28.54 -24.53
CA GLU A 169 9.51 29.01 -23.15
C GLU A 169 8.29 29.89 -22.85
N VAL A 170 7.74 29.72 -21.64
CA VAL A 170 6.90 30.71 -20.96
C VAL A 170 7.70 31.24 -19.77
N GLY A 171 8.08 32.53 -19.82
CA GLY A 171 8.97 33.17 -18.86
C GLY A 171 8.34 33.34 -17.47
N HIS A 172 7.01 33.37 -17.40
CA HIS A 172 6.25 33.40 -16.16
C HIS A 172 5.21 32.25 -16.13
N SER A 173 3.97 32.53 -15.75
CA SER A 173 2.95 31.51 -15.49
C SER A 173 2.15 31.16 -16.75
N ALA A 174 1.63 29.93 -16.80
CA ALA A 174 0.78 29.47 -17.89
C ALA A 174 -0.57 28.97 -17.32
N MET A 175 -1.66 29.62 -17.71
CA MET A 175 -2.98 29.46 -17.09
C MET A 175 -3.98 28.91 -18.10
N PHE A 176 -4.31 27.63 -18.01
CA PHE A 176 -5.26 26.90 -18.85
C PHE A 176 -6.54 26.50 -18.09
N GLU A 177 -6.81 27.17 -16.98
CA GLU A 177 -7.93 26.85 -16.10
C GLU A 177 -9.28 26.89 -16.84
N GLY A 178 -10.06 25.83 -16.72
CA GLY A 178 -11.37 25.72 -17.36
C GLY A 178 -11.35 25.74 -18.90
N MET A 179 -10.19 25.64 -19.53
CA MET A 179 -10.07 25.55 -20.99
C MET A 179 -10.73 24.27 -21.50
N THR A 180 -11.30 24.32 -22.71
CA THR A 180 -11.77 23.13 -23.43
C THR A 180 -11.08 22.99 -24.78
N CYS A 181 -10.57 21.81 -25.11
CA CYS A 181 -10.03 21.50 -26.44
C CYS A 181 -10.29 20.04 -26.86
N GLY A 182 -10.10 19.73 -28.14
CA GLY A 182 -10.06 18.36 -28.65
C GLY A 182 -8.87 17.61 -28.07
N ASP A 183 -7.71 17.70 -28.74
CA ASP A 183 -6.44 17.21 -28.21
C ASP A 183 -5.60 18.35 -27.61
N ALA A 184 -4.66 18.03 -26.73
CA ALA A 184 -3.75 19.02 -26.14
C ALA A 184 -2.29 18.52 -26.13
N TYR A 185 -1.40 19.25 -26.80
CA TYR A 185 0.02 18.91 -26.92
C TYR A 185 0.88 20.03 -26.36
N PHE A 186 1.63 19.72 -25.30
CA PHE A 186 2.54 20.61 -24.57
C PHE A 186 3.98 20.06 -24.58
N SER A 187 4.32 19.25 -25.57
CA SER A 187 5.58 18.51 -25.58
C SER A 187 6.79 19.46 -25.62
N GLY A 188 7.76 19.24 -24.74
CA GLY A 188 9.03 19.97 -24.68
C GLY A 188 8.95 21.43 -24.19
N VAL A 189 7.77 21.89 -23.74
CA VAL A 189 7.61 23.26 -23.24
C VAL A 189 8.34 23.45 -21.91
N ARG A 190 9.04 24.58 -21.75
CA ARG A 190 9.56 25.01 -20.45
C ARG A 190 8.70 26.13 -19.86
N MET A 191 8.11 25.87 -18.70
CA MET A 191 7.30 26.82 -17.95
C MET A 191 8.06 27.24 -16.69
N CYS A 192 8.50 28.51 -16.67
CA CYS A 192 9.30 29.07 -15.59
C CYS A 192 8.48 29.40 -14.34
N GLY A 193 7.21 29.77 -14.52
CA GLY A 193 6.26 30.03 -13.44
C GLY A 193 5.36 28.83 -13.15
N VAL A 194 4.23 29.10 -12.51
CA VAL A 194 3.23 28.08 -12.19
C VAL A 194 2.43 27.75 -13.44
N ALA A 195 2.24 26.45 -13.71
CA ALA A 195 1.34 25.97 -14.75
C ALA A 195 0.04 25.46 -14.12
N SER A 196 -1.11 26.00 -14.52
CA SER A 196 -2.41 25.58 -14.01
C SER A 196 -3.28 25.07 -15.14
N PHE A 197 -3.70 23.81 -15.06
CA PHE A 197 -4.66 23.15 -15.95
C PHE A 197 -5.95 22.80 -15.20
N ASP A 198 -6.19 23.48 -14.08
CA ASP A 198 -7.27 23.13 -13.16
C ASP A 198 -8.64 23.26 -13.84
N GLY A 199 -9.43 22.19 -13.76
CA GLY A 199 -10.75 22.11 -14.38
C GLY A 199 -10.76 22.12 -15.91
N ALA A 200 -9.61 22.02 -16.58
CA ALA A 200 -9.56 21.91 -18.04
C ALA A 200 -10.24 20.61 -18.53
N VAL A 201 -10.80 20.65 -19.74
CA VAL A 201 -11.49 19.52 -20.37
C VAL A 201 -10.87 19.26 -21.74
N ILE A 202 -10.29 18.08 -21.90
CA ILE A 202 -9.65 17.62 -23.13
C ILE A 202 -10.45 16.42 -23.62
N ASP A 203 -11.15 16.59 -24.74
CA ASP A 203 -12.07 15.58 -25.29
C ASP A 203 -11.32 14.42 -25.98
N GLY A 204 -10.02 14.58 -26.22
CA GLY A 204 -9.10 13.60 -26.80
C GLY A 204 -7.90 13.32 -25.89
N GLU A 205 -6.71 13.28 -26.48
CA GLU A 205 -5.46 12.95 -25.78
C GLU A 205 -4.71 14.20 -25.28
N ALA A 206 -3.95 14.03 -24.21
CA ALA A 206 -3.07 15.06 -23.67
C ALA A 206 -1.61 14.55 -23.59
N SER A 207 -0.67 15.27 -24.20
CA SER A 207 0.77 14.97 -24.07
C SER A 207 1.52 16.16 -23.47
N PHE A 208 2.29 15.89 -22.44
CA PHE A 208 3.21 16.79 -21.76
C PHE A 208 4.65 16.25 -21.82
N ASP A 209 4.93 15.43 -22.84
CA ASP A 209 6.19 14.69 -22.92
C ASP A 209 7.38 15.65 -23.00
N GLY A 210 8.39 15.44 -22.15
CA GLY A 210 9.56 16.30 -22.05
C GLY A 210 9.29 17.71 -21.54
N ALA A 211 8.08 18.03 -21.07
CA ALA A 211 7.77 19.33 -20.49
C ALA A 211 8.54 19.56 -19.18
N VAL A 212 8.90 20.82 -18.91
CA VAL A 212 9.63 21.22 -17.70
C VAL A 212 8.81 22.24 -16.93
N PHE A 213 8.42 21.88 -15.72
CA PHE A 213 7.70 22.73 -14.77
C PHE A 213 8.65 23.14 -13.63
N GLU A 214 9.15 24.38 -13.69
CA GLU A 214 10.14 24.89 -12.74
C GLU A 214 9.52 25.12 -11.35
N GLU A 215 8.39 25.84 -11.31
CA GLU A 215 7.69 26.14 -10.05
C GLU A 215 6.58 25.13 -9.72
N GLY A 216 6.11 24.30 -10.65
CA GLY A 216 5.12 23.24 -10.40
C GLY A 216 3.88 23.32 -11.31
N ALA A 217 3.06 22.26 -11.27
CA ALA A 217 1.90 22.11 -12.14
C ALA A 217 0.64 21.62 -11.39
N GLY A 218 -0.49 22.30 -11.63
CA GLY A 218 -1.82 21.91 -11.18
C GLY A 218 -2.63 21.29 -12.31
N PHE A 219 -3.27 20.16 -12.03
CA PHE A 219 -4.21 19.42 -12.87
C PHE A 219 -5.45 19.06 -12.05
N GLU A 220 -5.82 19.89 -11.08
CA GLU A 220 -6.92 19.60 -10.18
C GLU A 220 -8.23 19.56 -10.96
N LYS A 221 -8.99 18.46 -10.83
CA LYS A 221 -10.26 18.24 -11.54
C LYS A 221 -10.18 18.36 -13.07
N VAL A 222 -9.00 18.18 -13.66
CA VAL A 222 -8.87 18.06 -15.12
C VAL A 222 -9.67 16.85 -15.60
N ARG A 223 -10.28 16.95 -16.77
CA ARG A 223 -10.92 15.81 -17.45
C ARG A 223 -10.22 15.55 -18.77
N ILE A 224 -9.75 14.32 -18.96
CA ILE A 224 -9.11 13.87 -20.20
C ILE A 224 -9.82 12.58 -20.63
N ALA A 225 -10.49 12.62 -21.78
CA ALA A 225 -11.24 11.47 -22.28
C ALA A 225 -10.33 10.40 -22.91
N GLY A 226 -9.14 10.80 -23.37
CA GLY A 226 -8.12 9.90 -23.91
C GLY A 226 -7.00 9.58 -22.91
N ARG A 227 -5.83 9.30 -23.47
CA ARG A 227 -4.58 9.07 -22.76
C ARG A 227 -3.96 10.39 -22.29
N ALA A 228 -3.28 10.34 -21.14
CA ALA A 228 -2.45 11.44 -20.64
C ALA A 228 -0.98 10.99 -20.51
N CYS A 229 -0.09 11.54 -21.33
CA CYS A 229 1.34 11.23 -21.33
C CYS A 229 2.16 12.34 -20.68
N PHE A 230 3.06 11.97 -19.78
CA PHE A 230 4.02 12.83 -19.08
C PHE A 230 5.41 12.20 -19.13
N ASP A 231 5.74 11.56 -20.26
CA ASP A 231 6.98 10.82 -20.39
C ASP A 231 8.16 11.80 -20.48
N GLY A 232 9.17 11.60 -19.63
CA GLY A 232 10.31 12.51 -19.51
C GLY A 232 9.95 13.90 -18.99
N THR A 233 8.79 14.11 -18.37
CA THR A 233 8.43 15.40 -17.75
C THR A 233 9.23 15.66 -16.48
N HIS A 234 9.61 16.91 -16.22
CA HIS A 234 10.34 17.33 -15.02
C HIS A 234 9.51 18.29 -14.14
N PHE A 235 9.31 17.92 -12.87
CA PHE A 235 8.70 18.77 -11.84
C PHE A 235 9.74 19.13 -10.77
N HIS A 236 10.25 20.37 -10.80
CA HIS A 236 11.41 20.78 -10.01
C HIS A 236 11.06 21.22 -8.58
N ARG A 237 10.45 22.39 -8.39
CA ARG A 237 10.35 22.99 -7.05
C ARG A 237 9.12 22.52 -6.27
N ASN A 238 7.93 22.61 -6.86
CA ASN A 238 6.69 22.15 -6.21
C ASN A 238 6.16 20.87 -6.87
N GLY A 239 5.35 20.16 -6.10
CA GLY A 239 4.74 18.91 -6.50
C GLY A 239 3.72 19.05 -7.62
N ALA A 240 3.48 17.96 -8.36
CA ALA A 240 2.39 17.86 -9.32
C ALA A 240 1.09 17.45 -8.61
N ARG A 241 -0.01 18.18 -8.86
CA ARG A 241 -1.31 17.92 -8.24
C ARG A 241 -2.33 17.49 -9.28
N PHE A 242 -2.82 16.27 -9.17
CA PHE A 242 -3.86 15.67 -10.01
C PHE A 242 -5.13 15.38 -9.21
N ASP A 243 -5.36 16.13 -8.13
CA ASP A 243 -6.44 15.86 -7.19
C ASP A 243 -7.81 16.01 -7.88
N GLY A 244 -8.64 14.97 -7.79
CA GLY A 244 -9.94 14.92 -8.44
C GLY A 244 -9.91 14.83 -9.98
N ALA A 245 -8.74 14.62 -10.60
CA ALA A 245 -8.62 14.43 -12.04
C ALA A 245 -9.45 13.22 -12.53
N ASP A 246 -9.98 13.28 -13.74
CA ASP A 246 -10.73 12.20 -14.39
C ASP A 246 -10.10 11.87 -15.75
N ILE A 247 -9.33 10.79 -15.79
CA ILE A 247 -8.60 10.32 -16.96
C ILE A 247 -9.22 8.99 -17.40
N ASP A 248 -9.86 8.92 -18.57
CA ASP A 248 -10.48 7.65 -19.01
C ASP A 248 -9.47 6.66 -19.60
N GLY A 249 -8.38 7.15 -20.18
CA GLY A 249 -7.30 6.36 -20.76
C GLY A 249 -6.13 6.06 -19.82
N ASP A 250 -5.01 5.66 -20.41
CA ASP A 250 -3.76 5.40 -19.69
C ASP A 250 -3.11 6.70 -19.21
N MET A 251 -2.37 6.61 -18.11
CA MET A 251 -1.56 7.71 -17.58
C MET A 251 -0.10 7.25 -17.46
N LEU A 252 0.77 7.87 -18.24
CA LEU A 252 2.16 7.44 -18.42
C LEU A 252 3.13 8.50 -17.89
N PHE A 253 4.09 8.07 -17.08
CA PHE A 253 5.14 8.89 -16.49
C PHE A 253 6.51 8.25 -16.70
N ALA A 254 6.75 7.64 -17.87
CA ALA A 254 8.01 6.96 -18.13
C ALA A 254 9.18 7.94 -18.06
N GLU A 255 10.25 7.61 -17.33
CA GLU A 255 11.43 8.49 -17.13
C GLU A 255 11.12 9.90 -16.57
N ALA A 256 9.91 10.13 -16.04
CA ALA A 256 9.54 11.42 -15.44
C ALA A 256 10.30 11.67 -14.13
N HIS A 257 10.63 12.92 -13.83
CA HIS A 257 11.32 13.33 -12.60
C HIS A 257 10.43 14.20 -11.71
N PHE A 258 10.18 13.73 -10.50
CA PHE A 258 9.46 14.45 -9.45
C PHE A 258 10.41 14.72 -8.28
N ALA A 259 10.94 15.93 -8.22
CA ALA A 259 11.78 16.36 -7.09
C ALA A 259 10.95 16.70 -5.84
N ALA A 260 9.66 16.96 -5.99
CA ALA A 260 8.68 17.12 -4.91
C ALA A 260 7.56 16.05 -5.01
N GLY A 261 6.70 15.96 -3.98
CA GLY A 261 5.66 14.92 -3.92
C GLY A 261 4.57 15.09 -5.00
N ALA A 262 3.92 13.99 -5.38
CA ALA A 262 2.83 14.01 -6.36
C ALA A 262 1.53 13.51 -5.71
N THR A 263 0.40 14.19 -5.97
CA THR A 263 -0.90 13.81 -5.40
C THR A 263 -1.92 13.54 -6.51
N PHE A 264 -2.72 12.50 -6.31
CA PHE A 264 -3.80 12.03 -7.18
C PHE A 264 -5.05 11.77 -6.32
N ASP A 265 -5.27 12.60 -5.30
CA ASP A 265 -6.28 12.34 -4.30
C ASP A 265 -7.68 12.52 -4.90
N GLY A 266 -8.53 11.50 -4.77
CA GLY A 266 -9.86 11.50 -5.39
C GLY A 266 -9.85 11.41 -6.91
N ALA A 267 -8.69 11.19 -7.54
CA ALA A 267 -8.59 11.03 -8.98
C ALA A 267 -9.27 9.74 -9.44
N THR A 268 -9.81 9.76 -10.65
CA THR A 268 -10.38 8.59 -11.31
C THR A 268 -9.55 8.25 -12.54
N ILE A 269 -9.01 7.03 -12.57
CA ILE A 269 -8.14 6.55 -13.64
C ILE A 269 -8.82 5.35 -14.32
N GLY A 270 -9.04 5.49 -15.62
CA GLY A 270 -9.76 4.54 -16.45
C GLY A 270 -8.87 3.55 -17.20
N GLY A 271 -7.56 3.82 -17.33
CA GLY A 271 -6.56 2.94 -17.95
C GLY A 271 -5.41 2.55 -17.03
N ASP A 272 -4.28 2.15 -17.60
CA ASP A 272 -3.07 1.75 -16.86
C ASP A 272 -2.28 2.96 -16.37
N LEU A 273 -1.62 2.80 -15.20
CA LEU A 273 -0.80 3.85 -14.60
C LEU A 273 0.66 3.39 -14.52
N SER A 274 1.54 3.98 -15.33
CA SER A 274 2.94 3.56 -15.43
C SER A 274 3.92 4.62 -14.95
N PHE A 275 4.91 4.19 -14.17
CA PHE A 275 6.02 5.01 -13.66
C PHE A 275 7.38 4.39 -14.04
N SER A 276 7.44 3.71 -15.19
CA SER A 276 8.64 2.98 -15.61
C SER A 276 9.83 3.94 -15.74
N GLY A 277 10.88 3.73 -14.94
CA GLY A 277 12.05 4.62 -14.94
C GLY A 277 11.84 5.97 -14.26
N ALA A 278 10.63 6.27 -13.77
CA ALA A 278 10.34 7.53 -13.10
C ALA A 278 11.17 7.67 -11.80
N ARG A 279 11.64 8.88 -11.55
CA ARG A 279 12.40 9.24 -10.34
C ARG A 279 11.51 10.06 -9.42
N LEU A 280 11.09 9.44 -8.33
CA LEU A 280 10.32 10.11 -7.27
C LEU A 280 11.23 10.33 -6.07
N GLU A 281 11.40 11.58 -5.64
CA GLU A 281 12.22 11.93 -4.48
C GLU A 281 11.40 12.08 -3.19
N ALA A 282 10.08 12.12 -3.31
CA ALA A 282 9.14 12.36 -2.22
C ALA A 282 7.93 11.42 -2.28
N ASP A 283 6.98 11.63 -1.37
CA ASP A 283 5.78 10.80 -1.20
C ASP A 283 4.80 10.95 -2.39
N VAL A 284 4.06 9.87 -2.67
CA VAL A 284 3.00 9.84 -3.70
C VAL A 284 1.66 9.46 -3.06
N GLY A 285 0.63 10.28 -3.29
CA GLY A 285 -0.72 10.08 -2.74
C GLY A 285 -1.73 9.67 -3.81
N PHE A 286 -2.53 8.65 -3.52
CA PHE A 286 -3.69 8.18 -4.29
C PHE A 286 -4.91 8.05 -3.37
N ARG A 287 -5.05 8.93 -2.37
CA ARG A 287 -6.09 8.75 -1.35
C ARG A 287 -7.45 8.93 -1.98
N ARG A 288 -8.37 8.00 -1.72
CA ARG A 288 -9.74 8.01 -2.30
C ARG A 288 -9.75 7.94 -3.84
N ALA A 289 -8.64 7.56 -4.47
CA ALA A 289 -8.59 7.37 -5.93
C ALA A 289 -9.44 6.17 -6.36
N VAL A 290 -9.98 6.24 -7.58
CA VAL A 290 -10.82 5.19 -8.17
C VAL A 290 -10.16 4.66 -9.44
N PHE A 291 -9.78 3.39 -9.42
CA PHE A 291 -9.20 2.68 -10.55
C PHE A 291 -10.28 1.82 -11.22
N ARG A 292 -10.81 2.29 -12.37
CA ARG A 292 -11.98 1.66 -13.01
C ARG A 292 -11.63 0.42 -13.82
N ARG A 293 -10.63 0.53 -14.72
CA ARG A 293 -10.19 -0.55 -15.61
C ARG A 293 -8.67 -0.74 -15.61
N THR A 294 -7.99 -0.20 -14.60
CA THR A 294 -6.54 -0.29 -14.43
C THR A 294 -6.13 -1.73 -14.19
N ALA A 295 -5.36 -2.29 -15.12
CA ALA A 295 -4.81 -3.63 -15.02
C ALA A 295 -3.44 -3.62 -14.35
N ARG A 296 -2.69 -2.52 -14.50
CA ARG A 296 -1.34 -2.37 -13.96
C ARG A 296 -1.11 -1.00 -13.34
N ILE A 297 -0.47 -1.00 -12.17
CA ILE A 297 0.12 0.19 -11.55
C ILE A 297 1.62 -0.08 -11.31
N GLY A 298 2.47 0.76 -11.88
CA GLY A 298 3.93 0.66 -11.75
C GLY A 298 4.64 0.06 -12.97
N PRO A 299 5.94 -0.27 -12.85
CA PRO A 299 6.72 -0.31 -11.61
C PRO A 299 6.92 1.10 -11.03
N LEU A 300 6.67 1.26 -9.74
CA LEU A 300 6.79 2.52 -9.01
C LEU A 300 7.96 2.43 -8.03
N VAL A 301 8.93 3.34 -8.12
CA VAL A 301 10.06 3.41 -7.18
C VAL A 301 9.97 4.73 -6.40
N CYS A 302 9.67 4.65 -5.11
CA CYS A 302 9.51 5.83 -4.24
C CYS A 302 10.23 5.58 -2.90
N PRO A 303 11.32 6.30 -2.57
CA PRO A 303 12.02 6.14 -1.28
C PRO A 303 11.17 6.58 -0.07
N GLY A 304 10.06 7.27 -0.32
CA GLY A 304 9.09 7.72 0.67
C GLY A 304 7.89 6.78 0.83
N THR A 305 6.73 7.40 0.97
CA THR A 305 5.44 6.76 1.22
C THR A 305 4.59 6.75 -0.05
N VAL A 306 3.96 5.61 -0.34
CA VAL A 306 2.91 5.50 -1.36
C VAL A 306 1.58 5.23 -0.67
N ASP A 307 0.64 6.17 -0.75
CA ASP A 307 -0.60 6.15 0.02
C ASP A 307 -1.83 5.88 -0.86
N PHE A 308 -2.36 4.66 -0.81
CA PHE A 308 -3.62 4.24 -1.45
C PHE A 308 -4.81 4.27 -0.49
N SER A 309 -4.73 4.95 0.66
CA SER A 309 -5.80 4.89 1.66
C SER A 309 -7.15 5.32 1.08
N HIS A 310 -8.21 4.54 1.34
CA HIS A 310 -9.55 4.70 0.77
C HIS A 310 -9.67 4.52 -0.75
N ALA A 311 -8.63 4.06 -1.45
CA ALA A 311 -8.72 3.81 -2.87
C ALA A 311 -9.64 2.62 -3.19
N VAL A 312 -10.27 2.67 -4.37
CA VAL A 312 -11.19 1.64 -4.87
C VAL A 312 -10.65 1.05 -6.17
N PHE A 313 -10.51 -0.27 -6.22
CA PHE A 313 -10.09 -1.01 -7.40
C PHE A 313 -11.26 -1.83 -7.94
N GLY A 314 -11.79 -1.42 -9.10
CA GLY A 314 -12.95 -2.04 -9.73
C GLY A 314 -12.64 -3.29 -10.57
N THR A 315 -11.38 -3.45 -10.98
CA THR A 315 -10.91 -4.54 -11.85
C THR A 315 -9.68 -5.23 -11.28
N ALA A 316 -9.32 -6.36 -11.89
CA ALA A 316 -8.13 -7.09 -11.49
C ALA A 316 -6.87 -6.24 -11.75
N VAL A 317 -6.02 -6.09 -10.74
CA VAL A 317 -4.88 -5.17 -10.82
C VAL A 317 -3.59 -5.82 -10.32
N THR A 318 -2.49 -5.54 -11.03
CA THR A 318 -1.14 -5.82 -10.56
C THR A 318 -0.47 -4.52 -10.13
N LEU A 319 -0.16 -4.40 -8.84
CA LEU A 319 0.57 -3.28 -8.27
C LEU A 319 2.04 -3.68 -8.06
N GLU A 320 2.95 -3.00 -8.75
CA GLU A 320 4.39 -3.21 -8.65
C GLU A 320 5.04 -1.97 -8.02
N ALA A 321 5.49 -2.09 -6.77
CA ALA A 321 6.08 -0.96 -6.05
C ALA A 321 7.32 -1.35 -5.23
N ALA A 322 8.36 -0.52 -5.33
CA ALA A 322 9.49 -0.48 -4.42
C ALA A 322 9.38 0.82 -3.62
N ALA A 323 9.04 0.71 -2.34
CA ALA A 323 8.88 1.88 -1.48
C ALA A 323 9.27 1.61 -0.03
N ARG A 324 9.45 2.66 0.78
CA ARG A 324 9.68 2.50 2.22
C ARG A 324 8.39 2.14 2.94
N GLU A 325 7.29 2.80 2.58
CA GLU A 325 5.97 2.56 3.19
C GLU A 325 4.89 2.56 2.11
N VAL A 326 3.99 1.57 2.17
CA VAL A 326 2.82 1.46 1.29
C VAL A 326 1.58 1.36 2.17
N ARG A 327 0.74 2.38 2.14
CA ARG A 327 -0.51 2.43 2.93
C ARG A 327 -1.68 2.03 2.06
N CYS A 328 -2.37 0.97 2.45
CA CYS A 328 -3.59 0.47 1.82
C CYS A 328 -4.75 0.47 2.82
N ARG A 329 -4.83 1.49 3.68
CA ARG A 329 -5.85 1.57 4.73
C ARG A 329 -7.23 1.78 4.13
N GLN A 330 -8.23 1.04 4.58
CA GLN A 330 -9.61 1.18 4.11
C GLN A 330 -9.74 1.11 2.58
N THR A 331 -8.82 0.40 1.92
CA THR A 331 -8.87 0.14 0.48
C THR A 331 -9.99 -0.84 0.16
N ARG A 332 -10.61 -0.71 -1.00
CA ARG A 332 -11.62 -1.66 -1.48
C ARG A 332 -11.14 -2.37 -2.73
N TRP A 333 -11.04 -3.69 -2.64
CA TRP A 333 -10.64 -4.57 -3.73
C TRP A 333 -11.86 -5.34 -4.22
N ALA A 334 -12.51 -4.83 -5.28
CA ALA A 334 -13.70 -5.44 -5.88
C ALA A 334 -13.35 -6.49 -6.96
N SER A 335 -12.07 -6.86 -7.08
CA SER A 335 -11.56 -7.91 -7.96
C SER A 335 -10.20 -8.41 -7.45
N THR A 336 -9.61 -9.39 -8.14
CA THR A 336 -8.34 -9.99 -7.72
C THR A 336 -7.18 -9.00 -7.82
N ALA A 337 -6.33 -8.92 -6.80
CA ALA A 337 -5.15 -8.04 -6.85
C ALA A 337 -3.85 -8.78 -6.51
N ALA A 338 -2.79 -8.42 -7.23
CA ALA A 338 -1.43 -8.89 -6.98
C ALA A 338 -0.53 -7.71 -6.64
N LEU A 339 -0.23 -7.56 -5.35
CA LEU A 339 0.69 -6.55 -4.81
C LEU A 339 2.09 -7.16 -4.75
N ARG A 340 2.93 -6.81 -5.71
CA ARG A 340 4.34 -7.23 -5.79
C ARG A 340 5.22 -6.13 -5.21
N MET A 341 5.63 -6.32 -3.98
CA MET A 341 6.28 -5.30 -3.18
C MET A 341 7.77 -5.56 -3.06
N ARG A 342 8.55 -4.49 -2.90
CA ARG A 342 9.97 -4.52 -2.54
C ARG A 342 10.25 -3.46 -1.48
N TYR A 343 11.07 -3.78 -0.49
CA TYR A 343 11.50 -2.90 0.62
C TYR A 343 10.41 -2.32 1.53
N ALA A 344 9.14 -2.62 1.24
CA ALA A 344 8.01 -1.88 1.78
C ALA A 344 7.50 -2.39 3.12
N GLU A 345 7.17 -1.45 4.00
CA GLU A 345 6.22 -1.64 5.09
C GLU A 345 4.79 -1.43 4.57
N VAL A 346 3.99 -2.50 4.52
CA VAL A 346 2.65 -2.53 3.95
C VAL A 346 1.61 -2.55 5.08
N ASP A 347 0.74 -1.53 5.09
CA ASP A 347 -0.38 -1.41 6.05
C ASP A 347 -1.72 -1.65 5.35
N LEU A 348 -2.43 -2.72 5.70
CA LEU A 348 -3.73 -3.10 5.13
C LEU A 348 -4.90 -2.82 6.08
N SER A 349 -4.70 -2.01 7.12
CA SER A 349 -5.74 -1.80 8.16
C SER A 349 -7.09 -1.43 7.56
N ASP A 350 -8.13 -2.16 7.95
CA ASP A 350 -9.53 -1.99 7.56
C ASP A 350 -9.79 -2.11 6.04
N ALA A 351 -8.88 -2.75 5.29
CA ALA A 351 -9.09 -3.03 3.87
C ALA A 351 -10.22 -4.06 3.65
N VAL A 352 -11.06 -3.78 2.66
CA VAL A 352 -12.18 -4.63 2.23
C VAL A 352 -11.72 -5.46 1.03
N VAL A 353 -11.62 -6.77 1.23
CA VAL A 353 -11.12 -7.73 0.25
C VAL A 353 -12.27 -8.64 -0.19
N GLU A 354 -12.93 -8.30 -1.31
CA GLU A 354 -14.07 -9.07 -1.83
C GLU A 354 -13.62 -10.28 -2.68
N PHE A 355 -12.38 -10.24 -3.17
CA PHE A 355 -11.77 -11.25 -4.05
C PHE A 355 -10.32 -11.53 -3.61
N PRO A 356 -9.70 -12.63 -4.08
CA PRO A 356 -8.31 -12.95 -3.73
C PRO A 356 -7.32 -11.79 -3.94
N VAL A 357 -6.69 -11.34 -2.86
CA VAL A 357 -5.63 -10.33 -2.86
C VAL A 357 -4.35 -10.96 -2.32
N THR A 358 -3.29 -10.89 -3.11
CA THR A 358 -1.97 -11.43 -2.75
C THR A 358 -1.00 -10.29 -2.51
N VAL A 359 -0.37 -10.27 -1.34
CA VAL A 359 0.79 -9.42 -1.04
C VAL A 359 2.03 -10.28 -1.03
N ALA A 360 2.92 -10.04 -1.99
CA ALA A 360 4.11 -10.83 -2.21
C ALA A 360 5.38 -9.98 -2.16
N GLY A 361 6.36 -10.43 -1.38
CA GLY A 361 7.73 -9.90 -1.44
C GLY A 361 8.44 -10.38 -2.70
N ARG A 362 8.96 -9.46 -3.52
CA ARG A 362 9.67 -9.81 -4.76
C ARG A 362 11.19 -9.73 -4.55
N PRO A 363 11.97 -10.80 -4.78
CA PRO A 363 13.42 -10.77 -4.56
C PRO A 363 14.21 -10.09 -5.69
N ARG A 364 13.68 -10.10 -6.92
CA ARG A 364 14.35 -9.50 -8.09
C ARG A 364 13.89 -8.07 -8.34
N PRO A 365 14.80 -7.14 -8.69
CA PRO A 365 14.45 -5.79 -9.13
C PRO A 365 13.44 -5.79 -10.26
N PHE A 366 12.68 -4.71 -10.36
CA PHE A 366 11.84 -4.48 -11.52
C PHE A 366 12.70 -4.20 -12.75
N VAL A 367 12.18 -4.57 -13.92
CA VAL A 367 12.83 -4.34 -15.20
C VAL A 367 11.97 -3.40 -16.03
N SER A 368 12.61 -2.50 -16.77
CA SER A 368 11.94 -1.65 -17.74
C SER A 368 11.44 -2.49 -18.93
N PRO A 369 10.55 -1.96 -19.78
CA PRO A 369 10.14 -2.60 -21.04
C PRO A 369 11.33 -2.98 -21.94
N GLU A 370 12.43 -2.25 -21.88
CA GLU A 370 13.67 -2.45 -22.63
C GLU A 370 14.55 -3.57 -22.02
N GLY A 371 14.18 -4.09 -20.85
CA GLY A 371 14.86 -5.19 -20.18
C GLY A 371 15.97 -4.76 -19.22
N GLU A 372 16.13 -3.46 -18.96
CA GLU A 372 17.12 -2.93 -18.02
C GLU A 372 16.59 -2.96 -16.58
N ALA A 373 17.48 -3.17 -15.61
CA ALA A 373 17.08 -3.17 -14.21
C ALA A 373 16.82 -1.73 -13.74
N ILE A 374 15.63 -1.47 -13.21
CA ILE A 374 15.26 -0.16 -12.68
C ILE A 374 16.03 0.08 -11.38
N ALA A 375 16.66 1.26 -11.27
CA ALA A 375 17.39 1.65 -10.07
C ALA A 375 16.44 1.94 -8.89
N GLU A 376 16.78 1.45 -7.70
CA GLU A 376 15.97 1.57 -6.48
C GLU A 376 16.74 2.35 -5.38
N PRO A 377 17.08 3.64 -5.59
CA PRO A 377 17.94 4.40 -4.69
C PRO A 377 17.27 4.66 -3.33
N GLY A 378 18.07 4.68 -2.26
CA GLY A 378 17.61 4.99 -0.90
C GLY A 378 16.89 3.84 -0.18
N LEU A 379 16.57 2.75 -0.87
CA LEU A 379 15.90 1.57 -0.31
C LEU A 379 16.95 0.50 0.05
N THR A 380 17.05 0.16 1.35
CA THR A 380 18.13 -0.71 1.87
C THR A 380 17.66 -1.98 2.59
N ASP A 381 16.50 -1.99 3.26
CA ASP A 381 15.96 -3.23 3.86
C ASP A 381 15.20 -4.00 2.77
N GLU A 382 15.82 -5.01 2.17
CA GLU A 382 15.21 -5.81 1.09
C GLU A 382 13.92 -6.53 1.48
N ARG A 383 13.57 -6.55 2.79
CA ARG A 383 12.39 -7.22 3.30
C ARG A 383 11.13 -6.39 3.06
N VAL A 384 10.07 -7.08 2.65
CA VAL A 384 8.70 -6.55 2.69
C VAL A 384 8.09 -6.94 4.03
N ARG A 385 7.62 -5.97 4.80
CA ARG A 385 6.97 -6.18 6.09
C ARG A 385 5.49 -5.86 5.97
N VAL A 386 4.61 -6.73 6.43
CA VAL A 386 3.20 -6.36 6.61
C VAL A 386 3.02 -5.90 8.06
N THR A 387 2.63 -4.65 8.26
CA THR A 387 2.57 -4.01 9.58
C THR A 387 1.22 -4.21 10.26
N SER A 388 0.13 -4.30 9.50
CA SER A 388 -1.21 -4.49 10.05
C SER A 388 -2.16 -5.10 9.04
N VAL A 389 -2.96 -6.06 9.50
CA VAL A 389 -4.16 -6.60 8.82
C VAL A 389 -5.40 -6.43 9.70
N LYS A 390 -5.34 -5.51 10.66
CA LYS A 390 -6.44 -5.16 11.56
C LYS A 390 -7.71 -4.86 10.74
N GLY A 391 -8.86 -5.41 11.13
CA GLY A 391 -10.15 -5.11 10.49
C GLY A 391 -10.36 -5.71 9.10
N VAL A 392 -9.37 -6.43 8.55
CA VAL A 392 -9.47 -7.10 7.25
C VAL A 392 -10.19 -8.43 7.38
N ASP A 393 -11.04 -8.77 6.40
CA ASP A 393 -11.49 -10.14 6.19
C ASP A 393 -10.38 -10.95 5.50
N ALA A 394 -9.72 -11.82 6.25
CA ALA A 394 -8.56 -12.56 5.79
C ALA A 394 -8.92 -13.78 4.92
N ALA A 395 -10.20 -14.06 4.65
CA ALA A 395 -10.62 -15.22 3.86
C ALA A 395 -10.06 -15.24 2.43
N HIS A 396 -9.83 -14.06 1.87
CA HIS A 396 -9.30 -13.87 0.53
C HIS A 396 -7.89 -13.26 0.51
N LEU A 397 -7.22 -13.20 1.66
CA LEU A 397 -5.88 -12.63 1.78
C LEU A 397 -4.80 -13.71 1.69
N VAL A 398 -3.82 -13.48 0.81
CA VAL A 398 -2.62 -14.32 0.67
C VAL A 398 -1.40 -13.45 0.97
N LEU A 399 -0.57 -13.89 1.91
CA LEU A 399 0.70 -13.24 2.25
C LEU A 399 1.84 -14.18 1.87
N ALA A 400 2.71 -13.75 0.96
CA ALA A 400 3.78 -14.58 0.39
C ALA A 400 5.15 -13.92 0.54
N ASP A 401 6.12 -14.62 1.14
CA ASP A 401 7.50 -14.13 1.28
C ASP A 401 7.62 -12.76 1.98
N VAL A 402 6.78 -12.52 2.98
CA VAL A 402 6.74 -11.28 3.77
C VAL A 402 7.16 -11.47 5.23
N ASP A 403 7.67 -10.42 5.85
CA ASP A 403 7.99 -10.36 7.27
C ASP A 403 6.77 -9.87 8.08
N LEU A 404 6.30 -10.72 9.00
CA LEU A 404 5.14 -10.47 9.87
C LEU A 404 5.56 -10.21 11.32
N THR A 405 6.84 -9.94 11.61
CA THR A 405 7.33 -9.76 12.99
C THR A 405 6.64 -8.63 13.75
N GLY A 406 6.18 -7.60 13.02
CA GLY A 406 5.45 -6.45 13.57
C GLY A 406 3.97 -6.41 13.19
N CYS A 407 3.45 -7.48 12.58
CA CYS A 407 2.08 -7.48 12.02
C CYS A 407 1.03 -7.56 13.13
N LEU A 408 0.05 -6.65 13.07
CA LEU A 408 -1.14 -6.66 13.92
C LEU A 408 -2.26 -7.50 13.29
N PHE A 409 -2.77 -8.48 14.02
CA PHE A 409 -3.83 -9.42 13.62
C PHE A 409 -5.13 -9.27 14.43
N VAL A 410 -5.09 -8.68 15.62
CA VAL A 410 -6.28 -8.45 16.44
C VAL A 410 -7.30 -7.63 15.65
N GLU A 411 -8.58 -7.98 15.75
CA GLU A 411 -9.72 -7.46 14.98
C GLU A 411 -9.79 -7.90 13.50
N ALA A 412 -8.83 -8.67 12.98
CA ALA A 412 -9.02 -9.34 11.70
C ALA A 412 -10.06 -10.46 11.79
N VAL A 413 -10.84 -10.63 10.72
CA VAL A 413 -11.91 -11.63 10.61
C VAL A 413 -11.44 -12.78 9.72
N HIS A 414 -11.94 -14.00 9.96
CA HIS A 414 -11.57 -15.21 9.21
C HIS A 414 -10.05 -15.46 9.12
N LEU A 415 -9.30 -15.17 10.19
CA LEU A 415 -7.87 -15.46 10.26
C LEU A 415 -7.55 -16.95 10.08
N ASP A 416 -8.53 -17.83 10.26
CA ASP A 416 -8.42 -19.25 9.98
C ASP A 416 -8.36 -19.60 8.49
N GLN A 417 -8.67 -18.66 7.60
CA GLN A 417 -8.61 -18.81 6.15
C GLN A 417 -7.44 -18.04 5.50
N LEU A 418 -6.68 -17.27 6.29
CA LEU A 418 -5.49 -16.55 5.84
C LEU A 418 -4.46 -17.53 5.24
N ARG A 419 -3.99 -17.26 4.01
CA ARG A 419 -2.94 -18.07 3.40
C ARG A 419 -1.57 -17.45 3.61
N LEU A 420 -0.67 -18.22 4.21
CA LEU A 420 0.73 -17.87 4.40
C LEU A 420 1.59 -18.76 3.50
N GLU A 421 2.18 -18.18 2.46
CA GLU A 421 2.96 -18.89 1.45
C GLU A 421 4.44 -18.48 1.49
N GLY A 422 5.34 -19.40 1.12
CA GLY A 422 6.77 -19.12 1.13
C GLY A 422 7.32 -18.81 2.54
N ARG A 423 8.22 -17.82 2.63
CA ARG A 423 8.92 -17.47 3.87
C ARG A 423 8.24 -16.33 4.63
N CYS A 424 7.21 -16.67 5.42
CA CYS A 424 6.62 -15.74 6.38
C CYS A 424 7.37 -15.72 7.73
N LEU A 425 8.01 -14.60 8.07
CA LEU A 425 8.75 -14.44 9.33
C LEU A 425 7.85 -13.93 10.46
N LEU A 426 8.09 -14.40 11.68
CA LEU A 426 7.38 -13.95 12.90
C LEU A 426 8.41 -13.75 14.01
N ALA A 427 8.11 -12.87 14.95
CA ALA A 427 9.03 -12.53 16.03
C ALA A 427 9.30 -13.75 16.93
N PRO A 428 10.56 -14.07 17.27
CA PRO A 428 10.86 -15.00 18.35
C PRO A 428 10.71 -14.34 19.73
N PRO A 429 10.51 -15.11 20.81
CA PRO A 429 10.65 -14.58 22.16
C PRO A 429 12.11 -14.16 22.44
N PRO A 430 12.37 -13.25 23.41
CA PRO A 430 13.71 -12.86 23.82
C PRO A 430 14.62 -14.05 24.16
N ALA A 431 15.94 -13.83 24.06
CA ALA A 431 16.96 -14.85 24.20
C ALA A 431 16.75 -15.72 25.44
N GLY A 432 16.54 -17.02 25.20
CA GLY A 432 16.34 -18.04 26.22
C GLY A 432 16.87 -19.39 25.75
N PRO A 433 16.78 -20.43 26.59
CA PRO A 433 17.22 -21.78 26.23
C PRO A 433 16.64 -22.23 24.88
N ARG A 434 17.41 -22.93 24.04
CA ARG A 434 17.00 -23.34 22.68
C ARG A 434 15.65 -24.07 22.63
N TRP A 435 15.24 -24.71 23.71
CA TRP A 435 13.95 -25.39 23.85
C TRP A 435 12.75 -24.44 24.01
N MET A 436 12.96 -23.14 24.19
CA MET A 436 11.93 -22.08 24.23
C MET A 436 11.73 -21.35 22.88
N ARG A 437 12.51 -21.68 21.84
CA ARG A 437 12.35 -21.08 20.51
C ARG A 437 10.98 -21.47 19.94
N ARG A 438 10.11 -20.47 19.77
CA ARG A 438 8.83 -20.52 19.08
C ARG A 438 8.61 -19.22 18.33
N ARG A 439 7.62 -19.18 17.45
CA ARG A 439 7.11 -17.94 16.85
C ARG A 439 6.08 -17.29 17.77
N THR A 440 6.06 -15.96 17.80
CA THR A 440 5.13 -15.16 18.60
C THR A 440 4.52 -14.04 17.76
N LEU A 441 3.29 -13.68 18.09
CA LEU A 441 2.59 -12.53 17.52
C LEU A 441 3.20 -11.22 18.03
N ALA A 442 3.11 -10.16 17.22
CA ALA A 442 3.54 -8.82 17.63
C ALA A 442 2.74 -8.35 18.86
N GLU A 443 1.44 -8.62 18.92
CA GLU A 443 0.62 -8.22 20.06
C GLU A 443 0.95 -9.00 21.35
N GLU A 444 1.46 -10.24 21.25
CA GLU A 444 1.99 -10.94 22.42
C GLU A 444 3.26 -10.24 22.95
N GLN A 445 4.12 -9.76 22.04
CA GLN A 445 5.32 -9.01 22.43
C GLN A 445 4.93 -7.74 23.18
N HIS A 446 3.95 -7.01 22.65
CA HIS A 446 3.41 -5.81 23.27
C HIS A 446 2.85 -6.07 24.66
N TRP A 447 2.03 -7.13 24.83
CA TRP A 447 1.48 -7.52 26.13
C TRP A 447 2.56 -7.95 27.13
N ARG A 448 3.60 -8.65 26.69
CA ARG A 448 4.67 -9.10 27.58
C ARG A 448 5.64 -7.99 27.96
N ALA A 449 5.84 -7.02 27.08
CA ALA A 449 6.62 -5.82 27.38
C ALA A 449 5.99 -5.05 28.56
N THR A 450 4.66 -4.95 28.63
CA THR A 450 3.99 -4.28 29.77
C THR A 450 4.09 -5.07 31.08
N ARG A 451 4.20 -6.40 31.04
CA ARG A 451 4.19 -7.27 32.24
C ARG A 451 5.57 -7.65 32.75
N TYR A 452 6.52 -7.90 31.86
CA TYR A 452 7.83 -8.47 32.18
C TYR A 452 9.00 -7.57 31.80
N GLY A 453 8.78 -6.56 30.94
CA GLY A 453 9.84 -5.67 30.48
C GLY A 453 10.86 -6.37 29.57
N GLY A 454 12.14 -6.28 29.96
CA GLY A 454 13.33 -6.48 29.10
C GLY A 454 13.26 -7.59 28.04
N GLY A 455 13.67 -7.22 26.82
CA GLY A 455 13.82 -8.12 25.66
C GLY A 455 12.54 -8.35 24.83
N TRP A 456 11.38 -7.93 25.32
CA TRP A 456 10.12 -7.94 24.57
C TRP A 456 9.92 -6.60 23.85
N THR A 457 9.36 -6.63 22.64
CA THR A 457 9.06 -5.41 21.87
C THR A 457 7.84 -4.69 22.46
N PRO A 458 7.94 -3.40 22.87
CA PRO A 458 6.79 -2.64 23.34
C PRO A 458 5.85 -2.25 22.19
N ALA A 459 4.58 -1.99 22.50
CA ALA A 459 3.65 -1.45 21.52
C ALA A 459 4.13 -0.08 21.00
N PRO A 460 4.06 0.17 19.68
CA PRO A 460 4.31 1.50 19.14
C PRO A 460 3.25 2.50 19.65
N PRO A 461 3.54 3.81 19.62
CA PRO A 461 2.59 4.84 20.04
C PRO A 461 1.23 4.70 19.33
N GLY A 462 0.14 4.75 20.10
CA GLY A 462 -1.23 4.63 19.57
C GLY A 462 -1.79 3.21 19.48
N VAL A 463 -0.97 2.17 19.68
CA VAL A 463 -1.43 0.76 19.71
C VAL A 463 -1.68 0.32 21.15
N GLN A 464 -2.91 -0.13 21.45
CA GLN A 464 -3.26 -0.65 22.77
C GLN A 464 -2.82 -2.12 22.91
N PRO A 465 -2.05 -2.49 23.95
CA PRO A 465 -1.71 -3.88 24.21
C PRO A 465 -2.95 -4.70 24.58
N HIS A 466 -3.14 -5.85 23.93
CA HIS A 466 -4.27 -6.75 24.21
C HIS A 466 -3.88 -7.87 25.18
N GLY A 467 -4.79 -8.18 26.10
CA GLY A 467 -4.57 -9.25 27.09
C GLY A 467 -4.72 -10.67 26.51
N PRO A 468 -4.35 -11.70 27.29
CA PRO A 468 -4.36 -13.10 26.84
C PRO A 468 -5.72 -13.62 26.36
N GLY A 469 -6.82 -13.13 26.94
CA GLY A 469 -8.18 -13.52 26.54
C GLY A 469 -8.51 -13.15 25.08
N VAL A 470 -7.93 -12.06 24.56
CA VAL A 470 -8.09 -11.65 23.15
C VAL A 470 -7.08 -12.38 22.25
N LEU A 471 -5.85 -12.60 22.73
CA LEU A 471 -4.80 -13.26 21.95
C LEU A 471 -5.03 -14.75 21.75
N ALA A 472 -5.67 -15.45 22.69
CA ALA A 472 -5.92 -16.90 22.59
C ALA A 472 -6.77 -17.27 21.35
N PRO A 473 -7.90 -16.60 21.06
CA PRO A 473 -8.65 -16.79 19.81
C PRO A 473 -7.82 -16.53 18.55
N VAL A 474 -6.98 -15.48 18.52
CA VAL A 474 -6.13 -15.14 17.37
C VAL A 474 -5.13 -16.27 17.10
N TYR A 475 -4.45 -16.76 18.13
CA TYR A 475 -3.57 -17.93 18.03
C TYR A 475 -4.29 -19.17 17.50
N ARG A 476 -5.53 -19.41 17.94
CA ARG A 476 -6.33 -20.56 17.50
C ARG A 476 -6.69 -20.48 16.01
N GLN A 477 -7.11 -19.30 15.54
CA GLN A 477 -7.47 -19.10 14.14
C GLN A 477 -6.24 -19.26 13.24
N LEU A 478 -5.12 -18.59 13.56
CA LEU A 478 -3.88 -18.71 12.79
C LEU A 478 -3.30 -20.14 12.82
N ARG A 479 -3.44 -20.86 13.93
CA ARG A 479 -3.10 -22.30 13.96
C ARG A 479 -3.92 -23.07 12.92
N LYS A 480 -5.23 -22.88 12.88
CA LYS A 480 -6.12 -23.58 11.94
C LYS A 480 -5.74 -23.26 10.48
N ALA A 481 -5.44 -22.01 10.17
CA ALA A 481 -4.93 -21.61 8.86
C ALA A 481 -3.65 -22.36 8.46
N LEU A 482 -2.70 -22.52 9.39
CA LEU A 482 -1.47 -23.25 9.17
C LEU A 482 -1.70 -24.77 9.03
N GLU A 483 -2.64 -25.35 9.79
CA GLU A 483 -3.04 -26.75 9.66
C GLU A 483 -3.66 -27.02 8.28
N ASP A 484 -4.56 -26.15 7.84
CA ASP A 484 -5.20 -26.21 6.52
C ASP A 484 -4.17 -26.04 5.38
N GLY A 485 -3.15 -25.18 5.59
CA GLY A 485 -1.98 -25.02 4.72
C GLY A 485 -0.93 -26.13 4.81
N ARG A 486 -1.19 -27.23 5.55
CA ARG A 486 -0.27 -28.36 5.79
C ARG A 486 1.07 -27.97 6.44
N ASN A 487 1.14 -26.83 7.11
CA ASN A 487 2.30 -26.38 7.88
C ASN A 487 2.19 -26.82 9.35
N GLU A 488 2.29 -28.13 9.56
CA GLU A 488 2.26 -28.78 10.89
C GLU A 488 3.33 -28.22 11.86
N PRO A 489 4.58 -27.90 11.43
CA PRO A 489 5.58 -27.29 12.31
C PRO A 489 5.18 -25.93 12.88
N GLY A 490 4.63 -25.08 12.02
CA GLY A 490 4.13 -23.76 12.38
C GLY A 490 2.91 -23.87 13.29
N ALA A 491 1.93 -24.69 12.93
CA ALA A 491 0.73 -24.92 13.73
C ALA A 491 1.05 -25.31 15.19
N ALA A 492 2.07 -26.14 15.41
CA ALA A 492 2.51 -26.53 16.75
C ALA A 492 3.03 -25.34 17.60
N ASP A 493 3.73 -24.37 17.00
CA ASP A 493 4.18 -23.17 17.71
C ASP A 493 2.99 -22.30 18.14
N PHE A 494 2.00 -22.15 17.25
CA PHE A 494 0.78 -21.40 17.53
C PHE A 494 -0.12 -22.09 18.56
N TYR A 495 -0.21 -23.41 18.55
CA TYR A 495 -0.89 -24.17 19.60
C TYR A 495 -0.24 -23.95 20.98
N TYR A 496 1.10 -23.94 21.05
CA TYR A 496 1.80 -23.64 22.29
C TYR A 496 1.52 -22.20 22.76
N GLY A 497 1.45 -21.25 21.82
CA GLY A 497 1.01 -19.86 22.06
C GLY A 497 -0.41 -19.78 22.65
N GLU A 498 -1.38 -20.44 22.01
CA GLU A 498 -2.78 -20.51 22.46
C GLU A 498 -2.88 -20.99 23.91
N MET A 499 -2.25 -22.13 24.23
CA MET A 499 -2.30 -22.72 25.57
C MET A 499 -1.65 -21.83 26.62
N GLU A 500 -0.59 -21.11 26.26
CA GLU A 500 0.04 -20.15 27.15
C GLU A 500 -0.82 -18.92 27.42
N MET A 501 -1.53 -18.41 26.40
CA MET A 501 -2.49 -17.32 26.58
C MET A 501 -3.65 -17.76 27.48
N ARG A 502 -4.24 -18.95 27.25
CA ARG A 502 -5.29 -19.51 28.13
C ARG A 502 -4.85 -19.71 29.58
N ARG A 503 -3.57 -20.07 29.79
CA ARG A 503 -3.01 -20.22 31.14
C ARG A 503 -2.90 -18.88 31.88
N HIS A 504 -2.62 -17.81 31.15
CA HIS A 504 -2.47 -16.44 31.67
C HIS A 504 -3.75 -15.61 31.60
N ASP A 505 -4.82 -16.16 31.06
CA ASP A 505 -6.14 -15.52 31.01
C ASP A 505 -6.76 -15.50 32.41
N ASP A 506 -6.99 -14.30 32.93
CA ASP A 506 -7.56 -14.09 34.26
C ASP A 506 -9.07 -14.37 34.31
N ALA A 507 -9.74 -14.37 33.15
CA ALA A 507 -11.15 -14.77 33.02
C ALA A 507 -11.35 -16.29 33.14
N ALA A 508 -10.31 -17.09 32.91
CA ALA A 508 -10.39 -18.54 33.00
C ALA A 508 -10.54 -19.03 34.45
N SER A 509 -11.34 -20.10 34.62
CA SER A 509 -11.57 -20.71 35.93
C SER A 509 -10.27 -21.17 36.60
N ARG A 510 -10.21 -21.14 37.93
CA ARG A 510 -9.03 -21.61 38.68
C ARG A 510 -8.69 -23.07 38.38
N GLY A 511 -9.70 -23.90 38.14
CA GLY A 511 -9.56 -25.31 37.77
C GLY A 511 -8.87 -25.48 36.41
N GLU A 512 -9.34 -24.76 35.38
CA GLU A 512 -8.73 -24.78 34.04
C GLU A 512 -7.28 -24.31 34.07
N ARG A 513 -6.99 -23.19 34.75
CA ARG A 513 -5.61 -22.70 34.88
C ARG A 513 -4.70 -23.70 35.60
N THR A 514 -5.21 -24.40 36.61
CA THR A 514 -4.45 -25.43 37.34
C THR A 514 -4.18 -26.64 36.43
N LEU A 515 -5.18 -27.09 35.67
CA LEU A 515 -5.03 -28.15 34.68
C LEU A 515 -3.97 -27.78 33.62
N LEU A 516 -4.03 -26.56 33.06
CA LEU A 516 -3.07 -26.09 32.06
C LEU A 516 -1.65 -25.96 32.65
N ARG A 517 -1.51 -25.54 33.91
CA ARG A 517 -0.21 -25.52 34.61
C ARG A 517 0.37 -26.92 34.77
N LEU A 518 -0.44 -27.90 35.18
CA LEU A 518 -0.02 -29.30 35.29
C LEU A 518 0.36 -29.87 33.92
N TYR A 519 -0.47 -29.64 32.90
CA TYR A 519 -0.21 -30.12 31.54
C TYR A 519 1.08 -29.53 30.93
N TRP A 520 1.33 -28.24 31.18
CA TRP A 520 2.59 -27.57 30.83
C TRP A 520 3.80 -28.16 31.56
N ALA A 521 3.68 -28.37 32.87
CA ALA A 521 4.78 -28.87 33.70
C ALA A 521 5.16 -30.31 33.31
N LEU A 522 4.17 -31.16 33.07
CA LEU A 522 4.36 -32.57 32.76
C LEU A 522 4.86 -32.80 31.33
N SER A 523 4.34 -32.08 30.33
CA SER A 523 4.57 -32.42 28.92
C SER A 523 4.87 -31.23 28.00
N GLY A 524 4.85 -30.00 28.52
CA GLY A 524 4.94 -28.80 27.69
C GLY A 524 3.80 -28.70 26.68
N TYR A 525 2.58 -28.98 27.14
CA TYR A 525 1.36 -29.08 26.31
C TYR A 525 1.42 -30.21 25.26
N GLY A 526 2.01 -31.35 25.60
CA GLY A 526 2.10 -32.50 24.69
C GLY A 526 3.04 -32.30 23.50
N LEU A 527 3.93 -31.31 23.55
CA LEU A 527 4.91 -31.00 22.50
C LEU A 527 6.36 -31.32 22.90
N ARG A 528 6.63 -31.67 24.17
CA ARG A 528 8.00 -31.88 24.68
C ARG A 528 8.17 -33.23 25.35
N ALA A 529 8.54 -34.24 24.56
CA ALA A 529 8.76 -35.61 25.01
C ALA A 529 9.80 -35.71 26.15
N VAL A 530 10.87 -34.90 26.11
CA VAL A 530 11.92 -34.90 27.13
C VAL A 530 11.37 -34.58 28.52
N ARG A 531 10.39 -33.69 28.65
CA ARG A 531 9.77 -33.37 29.95
C ARG A 531 8.96 -34.55 30.48
N ALA A 532 8.15 -35.16 29.63
CA ALA A 532 7.34 -36.32 30.00
C ALA A 532 8.22 -37.52 30.39
N LEU A 533 9.30 -37.78 29.65
CA LEU A 533 10.27 -38.83 29.97
C LEU A 533 11.03 -38.54 31.26
N ALA A 534 11.43 -37.28 31.52
CA ALA A 534 12.07 -36.91 32.77
C ALA A 534 11.14 -37.12 33.98
N TRP A 535 9.86 -36.74 33.85
CA TRP A 535 8.85 -37.01 34.87
C TRP A 535 8.60 -38.51 35.06
N LEU A 536 8.62 -39.29 33.98
CA LEU A 536 8.48 -40.75 34.04
C LEU A 536 9.64 -41.37 34.83
N VAL A 537 10.88 -41.01 34.50
CA VAL A 537 12.08 -41.50 35.22
C VAL A 537 12.04 -41.07 36.69
N LEU A 538 11.65 -39.83 36.97
CA LEU A 538 11.54 -39.33 38.35
C LEU A 538 10.45 -40.07 39.13
N ALA A 539 9.29 -40.30 38.51
CA ALA A 539 8.19 -41.06 39.11
C ALA A 539 8.61 -42.49 39.40
N MET A 540 9.18 -43.20 38.41
CA MET A 540 9.69 -44.56 38.60
C MET A 540 10.74 -44.62 39.72
N THR A 541 11.66 -43.65 39.78
CA THR A 541 12.68 -43.57 40.83
C THR A 541 12.06 -43.37 42.21
N ALA A 542 11.06 -42.48 42.32
CA ALA A 542 10.32 -42.26 43.56
C ALA A 542 9.53 -43.51 43.98
N THR A 543 8.84 -44.17 43.05
CA THR A 543 8.12 -45.43 43.27
C THR A 543 9.08 -46.50 43.80
N VAL A 544 10.25 -46.68 43.18
CA VAL A 544 11.28 -47.63 43.64
C VAL A 544 11.76 -47.28 45.05
N LEU A 545 12.03 -46.01 45.34
CA LEU A 545 12.50 -45.56 46.65
C LEU A 545 11.45 -45.82 47.75
N VAL A 546 10.19 -45.44 47.51
CA VAL A 546 9.09 -45.66 48.45
C VAL A 546 8.85 -47.17 48.63
N MET A 547 8.93 -47.94 47.56
CA MET A 547 8.81 -49.39 47.59
C MET A 547 9.94 -50.04 48.43
N MET A 548 11.18 -49.55 48.32
CA MET A 548 12.31 -50.00 49.14
C MET A 548 12.13 -49.65 50.62
N LEU A 549 11.68 -48.43 50.93
CA LEU A 549 11.59 -47.93 52.30
C LEU A 549 10.39 -48.48 53.08
N TRP A 550 9.25 -48.66 52.40
CA TRP A 550 7.97 -48.99 53.03
C TRP A 550 7.12 -50.02 52.29
N GLY A 551 7.29 -50.18 50.97
CA GLY A 551 6.39 -51.01 50.17
C GLY A 551 6.66 -52.52 50.21
N LEU A 552 7.92 -52.94 50.26
CA LEU A 552 8.28 -54.35 50.41
C LEU A 552 8.24 -54.77 51.89
N PRO A 553 7.68 -55.95 52.23
CA PRO A 553 7.63 -56.42 53.61
C PRO A 553 9.03 -56.71 54.18
N GLN A 554 9.12 -56.85 55.51
CA GLN A 554 10.39 -57.16 56.19
C GLN A 554 10.94 -58.55 55.81
N ALA A 555 10.04 -59.51 55.60
CA ALA A 555 10.29 -60.84 55.06
C ALA A 555 9.08 -61.23 54.18
N ASP A 556 9.28 -62.07 53.17
CA ASP A 556 8.17 -62.59 52.37
C ASP A 556 7.31 -63.49 53.30
N PRO A 557 5.98 -63.29 53.38
CA PRO A 557 5.14 -64.05 54.29
C PRO A 557 5.00 -65.50 53.80
N ASP A 558 5.71 -66.42 54.47
CA ASP A 558 5.60 -67.84 54.21
C ASP A 558 4.19 -68.36 54.56
N PRO A 559 3.53 -69.14 53.68
CA PRO A 559 2.22 -69.70 53.94
C PRO A 559 2.31 -70.74 55.07
N VAL A 560 1.62 -70.49 56.18
CA VAL A 560 1.57 -71.40 57.32
C VAL A 560 0.39 -72.34 57.13
N SER A 561 0.65 -73.63 56.98
CA SER A 561 -0.40 -74.66 56.86
C SER A 561 -0.65 -75.30 58.21
N ALA A 562 -1.79 -74.98 58.83
CA ALA A 562 -2.26 -75.63 60.04
C ALA A 562 -3.21 -76.77 59.65
N GLY A 563 -2.84 -78.01 59.99
CA GLY A 563 -3.65 -79.20 59.74
C GLY A 563 -4.29 -79.70 61.02
N THR A 564 -5.60 -79.95 61.01
CA THR A 564 -6.27 -80.78 62.03
C THR A 564 -6.59 -82.14 61.43
N THR A 565 -6.30 -83.20 62.19
CA THR A 565 -6.44 -84.59 61.75
C THR A 565 -7.44 -85.29 62.66
N ASP A 566 -8.58 -85.72 62.10
CA ASP A 566 -9.62 -86.45 62.84
C ASP A 566 -9.71 -87.91 62.37
N GLY A 567 -8.59 -88.64 62.51
CA GLY A 567 -8.46 -90.09 62.26
C GLY A 567 -8.72 -90.63 60.84
N ARG A 568 -9.42 -89.88 59.98
CA ARG A 568 -9.84 -90.31 58.63
C ARG A 568 -9.88 -89.20 57.58
N ARG A 569 -9.74 -87.93 57.98
CA ARG A 569 -9.69 -86.76 57.08
C ARG A 569 -8.69 -85.72 57.61
N ILE A 570 -7.77 -85.29 56.76
CA ILE A 570 -6.79 -84.22 57.05
C ILE A 570 -7.33 -82.93 56.45
N THR A 571 -7.63 -81.94 57.29
CA THR A 571 -8.05 -80.62 56.81
C THR A 571 -6.87 -79.67 56.94
N LEU A 572 -6.18 -79.41 55.82
CA LEU A 572 -5.09 -78.44 55.74
C LEU A 572 -5.68 -77.06 55.51
N THR A 573 -5.62 -76.19 56.52
CA THR A 573 -5.92 -74.77 56.36
C THR A 573 -4.62 -74.01 56.18
N THR A 574 -4.32 -73.65 54.93
CA THR A 574 -3.18 -72.77 54.61
C THR A 574 -3.61 -71.32 54.82
N ARG A 575 -3.01 -70.65 55.82
CA ARG A 575 -3.19 -69.22 56.07
C ARG A 575 -1.90 -68.49 55.74
N LYS A 576 -1.97 -67.49 54.87
CA LYS A 576 -0.84 -66.61 54.56
C LYS A 576 -0.91 -65.39 55.51
N PRO A 577 0.12 -65.14 56.33
CA PRO A 577 0.12 -64.00 57.24
C PRO A 577 0.20 -62.67 56.47
N GLU A 578 -0.38 -61.60 57.03
CA GLU A 578 -0.35 -60.29 56.38
C GLU A 578 1.08 -59.70 56.33
N PRO A 579 1.46 -59.02 55.23
CA PRO A 579 2.80 -58.46 55.07
C PRO A 579 3.10 -57.37 56.11
N VAL A 580 4.16 -57.54 56.89
CA VAL A 580 4.53 -56.59 57.96
C VAL A 580 5.49 -55.51 57.45
N ASN A 581 5.21 -54.25 57.84
CA ASN A 581 6.06 -53.10 57.50
C ASN A 581 7.50 -53.27 57.99
N PRO A 582 8.52 -52.86 57.20
CA PRO A 582 9.91 -52.97 57.57
C PRO A 582 10.26 -52.15 58.82
N LYS A 583 10.95 -52.77 59.78
CA LYS A 583 11.48 -52.14 61.00
C LYS A 583 13.01 -52.01 60.97
N GLY A 584 13.58 -51.04 61.69
CA GLY A 584 15.04 -50.80 61.77
C GLY A 584 15.55 -49.60 60.97
N PRO A 585 16.87 -49.29 61.03
CA PRO A 585 17.48 -48.08 60.47
C PRO A 585 17.39 -48.03 58.94
N TYR A 586 17.23 -46.82 58.39
CA TYR A 586 17.01 -46.60 56.95
C TYR A 586 18.11 -47.16 56.05
N THR A 587 19.36 -47.20 56.53
CA THR A 587 20.51 -47.77 55.81
C THR A 587 20.36 -49.26 55.50
N LYS A 588 19.65 -50.03 56.35
CA LYS A 588 19.35 -51.44 56.09
C LYS A 588 18.17 -51.64 55.13
N ARG A 589 17.34 -50.61 54.91
CA ARG A 589 16.22 -50.63 53.96
C ARG A 589 16.64 -50.27 52.54
N LEU A 590 17.69 -49.46 52.41
CA LEU A 590 18.34 -49.11 51.14
C LEU A 590 19.38 -50.16 50.73
N SER A 591 18.96 -51.42 50.57
CA SER A 591 19.83 -52.52 50.17
C SER A 591 19.66 -52.92 48.70
N THR A 592 20.72 -53.45 48.08
CA THR A 592 20.70 -53.89 46.68
C THR A 592 19.62 -54.93 46.40
N ALA A 593 19.37 -55.84 47.35
CA ALA A 593 18.33 -56.87 47.22
C ALA A 593 16.91 -56.28 47.19
N ARG A 594 16.64 -55.25 48.01
CA ARG A 594 15.34 -54.55 47.99
C ARG A 594 15.21 -53.67 46.75
N PHE A 595 16.30 -53.10 46.25
CA PHE A 595 16.31 -52.33 45.00
C PHE A 595 15.91 -53.21 43.81
N GLU A 596 16.50 -54.40 43.66
CA GLU A 596 16.17 -55.33 42.58
C GLU A 596 14.69 -55.77 42.63
N LYS A 597 14.19 -56.13 43.83
CA LYS A 597 12.78 -56.46 44.03
C LYS A 597 11.87 -55.29 43.69
N SER A 598 12.17 -54.08 44.16
CA SER A 598 11.38 -52.87 43.87
C SER A 598 11.37 -52.53 42.37
N VAL A 599 12.51 -52.58 41.69
CA VAL A 599 12.59 -52.35 40.24
C VAL A 599 11.77 -53.38 39.47
N ARG A 600 11.80 -54.65 39.88
CA ARG A 600 10.98 -55.71 39.27
C ARG A 600 9.49 -55.45 39.44
N VAL A 601 9.06 -55.01 40.63
CA VAL A 601 7.66 -54.64 40.88
C VAL A 601 7.23 -53.46 40.03
N VAL A 602 8.05 -52.40 39.94
CA VAL A 602 7.75 -51.20 39.14
C VAL A 602 7.74 -51.51 37.63
N ALA A 603 8.74 -52.22 37.12
CA ALA A 603 8.77 -52.61 35.70
C ALA A 603 7.57 -53.50 35.32
N ASN A 604 7.22 -54.45 36.19
CA ASN A 604 6.08 -55.33 35.96
C ASN A 604 4.74 -54.63 36.15
N SER A 605 4.62 -53.61 37.02
CA SER A 605 3.36 -52.89 37.20
C SER A 605 3.05 -51.93 36.04
N VAL A 606 4.08 -51.39 35.38
CA VAL A 606 3.93 -50.52 34.20
C VAL A 606 3.54 -51.33 32.96
N ILE A 607 4.09 -52.54 32.81
CA ILE A 607 3.96 -53.35 31.59
C ILE A 607 2.87 -54.44 31.75
N PHE A 608 2.66 -54.98 32.96
CA PHE A 608 1.80 -56.12 33.23
C PHE A 608 0.77 -55.86 34.35
N ARG A 609 -0.31 -56.65 34.36
CA ARG A 609 -1.50 -56.45 35.20
C ARG A 609 -1.30 -56.81 36.69
N ALA A 610 -0.25 -57.56 37.04
CA ALA A 610 0.06 -57.94 38.41
C ALA A 610 1.56 -58.24 38.60
N SER A 611 2.20 -57.64 39.61
CA SER A 611 3.59 -57.93 39.98
C SER A 611 3.76 -59.29 40.68
N GLY A 612 2.67 -59.87 41.21
CA GLY A 612 2.66 -61.17 41.89
C GLY A 612 3.45 -61.19 43.21
N GLN A 613 3.86 -60.02 43.72
CA GLN A 613 4.64 -59.88 44.95
C GLN A 613 3.73 -59.50 46.12
N ASP A 614 4.06 -59.99 47.32
CA ASP A 614 3.37 -59.57 48.55
C ASP A 614 3.86 -58.18 48.94
N LEU A 615 2.95 -57.21 48.96
CA LEU A 615 3.24 -55.82 49.28
C LEU A 615 2.59 -55.44 50.60
N THR A 616 3.24 -54.52 51.32
CA THR A 616 2.59 -53.87 52.47
C THR A 616 1.39 -53.03 51.99
N THR A 617 0.55 -52.58 52.91
CA THR A 617 -0.56 -51.65 52.58
C THR A 617 -0.05 -50.42 51.83
N ILE A 618 1.09 -49.86 52.25
CA ILE A 618 1.74 -48.72 51.58
C ILE A 618 2.24 -49.13 50.19
N GLY A 619 2.87 -50.30 50.06
CA GLY A 619 3.34 -50.82 48.77
C GLY A 619 2.19 -51.03 47.78
N THR A 620 1.04 -51.50 48.25
CA THR A 620 -0.16 -51.72 47.43
C THR A 620 -0.70 -50.39 46.88
N TYR A 621 -0.86 -49.36 47.73
CA TYR A 621 -1.30 -48.03 47.26
C TYR A 621 -0.29 -47.37 46.30
N VAL A 622 1.00 -47.57 46.54
CA VAL A 622 2.07 -47.06 45.68
C VAL A 622 2.06 -47.75 44.32
N GLU A 623 1.88 -49.08 44.28
CA GLU A 623 1.74 -49.82 43.03
C GLU A 623 0.48 -49.38 42.25
N MET A 624 -0.66 -49.23 42.94
CA MET A 624 -1.89 -48.73 42.32
C MET A 624 -1.72 -47.33 41.71
N THR A 625 -1.00 -46.44 42.40
CA THR A 625 -0.74 -45.08 41.93
C THR A 625 0.20 -45.09 40.71
N ALA A 626 1.28 -45.90 40.76
CA ALA A 626 2.22 -46.06 39.66
C ALA A 626 1.54 -46.57 38.39
N ARG A 627 0.60 -47.51 38.51
CA ARG A 627 -0.21 -48.05 37.39
C ARG A 627 -1.06 -47.01 36.66
N LEU A 628 -1.35 -45.87 37.27
CA LEU A 628 -2.08 -44.78 36.64
C LEU A 628 -1.11 -43.72 36.09
N VAL A 629 -0.15 -43.30 36.92
CA VAL A 629 0.73 -42.16 36.62
C VAL A 629 1.76 -42.51 35.55
N GLU A 630 2.44 -43.65 35.66
CA GLU A 630 3.56 -44.00 34.79
C GLU A 630 3.09 -44.28 33.34
N PRO A 631 2.01 -45.04 33.08
CA PRO A 631 1.44 -45.16 31.73
C PRO A 631 0.92 -43.85 31.15
N ALA A 632 0.33 -42.97 31.97
CA ALA A 632 -0.14 -41.66 31.51
C ALA A 632 1.04 -40.77 31.04
N LEU A 633 2.16 -40.77 31.79
CA LEU A 633 3.38 -40.05 31.40
C LEU A 633 4.00 -40.64 30.14
N LEU A 634 4.02 -41.96 30.00
CA LEU A 634 4.46 -42.63 28.78
C LEU A 634 3.57 -42.25 27.58
N GLY A 635 2.24 -42.24 27.76
CA GLY A 635 1.29 -41.79 26.73
C GLY A 635 1.53 -40.34 26.29
N LEU A 636 1.80 -39.44 27.23
CA LEU A 636 2.17 -38.05 26.94
C LEU A 636 3.50 -37.94 26.18
N ALA A 637 4.48 -38.79 26.51
CA ALA A 637 5.75 -38.85 25.78
C ALA A 637 5.55 -39.32 24.34
N VAL A 638 4.77 -40.38 24.13
CA VAL A 638 4.44 -40.90 22.78
C VAL A 638 3.70 -39.86 21.95
N LEU A 639 2.71 -39.17 22.53
CA LEU A 639 2.00 -38.08 21.86
C LEU A 639 2.95 -36.97 21.41
N ALA A 640 3.87 -36.57 22.29
CA ALA A 640 4.85 -35.54 21.98
C ALA A 640 5.86 -35.97 20.90
N VAL A 641 6.25 -37.25 20.87
CA VAL A 641 7.09 -37.80 19.79
C VAL A 641 6.32 -37.79 18.47
N ARG A 642 5.06 -38.23 18.45
CA ARG A 642 4.21 -38.19 17.25
C ARG A 642 4.09 -36.78 16.69
N ASN A 643 3.83 -35.80 17.54
CA ASN A 643 3.74 -34.39 17.14
C ASN A 643 5.08 -33.84 16.63
N ARG A 644 6.20 -34.38 17.12
CA ARG A 644 7.54 -34.02 16.63
C ARG A 644 7.90 -34.68 15.30
N VAL A 645 7.39 -35.87 15.01
CA VAL A 645 7.61 -36.58 13.74
C VAL A 645 6.72 -36.02 12.62
N LYS A 646 5.53 -35.49 12.96
CA LYS A 646 4.73 -34.68 12.04
C LYS A 646 5.36 -33.33 11.69
N ARG A 647 6.33 -32.90 12.49
CA ARG A 647 7.09 -31.66 12.36
C ARG A 647 8.28 -31.87 11.44
#